data_AF-A0A4U6WMR2-F1
#
_entry.id   AF-A0A4U6WMR2-F1
#
_cell.length_a   1.000
_cell.length_b   1.000
_cell.length_c   1.000
_cell.angle_alpha   90.00
_cell.angle_beta   90.00
_cell.angle_gamma   90.00
#
_symmetry.space_group_name_H-M   'P 1'
#
loop_
_entity.id
_entity.type
_entity.pdbx_description
1 polymer ?
#
loop_
_entity_poly.entity_id
_entity_poly.type
_entity_poly.pdbx_seq_one_letter_code
_entity_poly.pdbx_strand_id
1 'polypeptide(L)'
;MWESESESHAGERGLVPVGGTSGRHEALKNDGFVRKDQSWYVNSDIPSDLLVKVGDVSFHLHKYPMISRSGRMSRIIYETASADPDTAAVDLDDLPGGAGSFELAARFCYGMAVDLTAANISGLRCAAEYLEMTEDLEEGNLIFKTEAFLSYVVLSSWRDSIVVLKSCEGLSPWAENLQIVRRCSESIAWKACANPRGVRWAYTGSGGGGRTPRTAGGTASPRWNLGGGGSGGGESKESSPSRQQAVPPADWWFEDVSVLRIDHFVRVVTAIKVKGMRFDLIGAAITHYASKWLPGLTKDGPHGGAVDEPWAQASPGGGLHMIIAGGGGKDDIAASAPAREQRMVVESLISITPPQRDSVSCGFLLRLLRLAIMLKAAPALVTELEKRVGMQLEQAALADLLIPSYGRADTAYDVDLVQRLVEHFLVQEQTAELASSSPERGEPSPPLPPEYYGARAAAAAAPSAAAAGLNAKARVARLLDSYLSEVSRDRNLSLTKFQVLAESLPESARTCDDGLYRAVDSYLKAHPTLTEHERKRLCRVMDCQKLSMDACMHAAQNERLPLRVVVQVLFSEQVKISNALASSPGAAALLGKAAPDAAPLVAAPPPTRRQLLDGTPQSFQDGWAAAKKDINTLKFELESMKAKYLELQHEMDALQKQVDRGAPSPAAGPKAGGKHQTGPSAWSSGWRKLGRLAKMTGADAAGTDGHVPGAPGEAPRKPRRWRNSIS
;
A
#
# COMPACT_ATOMS: atom_id res chain seq x y z
N MET A 1 42.51 -35.49 -12.60
CA MET A 1 43.44 -36.58 -12.97
C MET A 1 42.58 -37.67 -13.54
N TRP A 2 42.43 -37.65 -14.86
CA TRP A 2 41.68 -38.62 -15.67
C TRP A 2 42.38 -38.57 -17.02
N GLU A 3 43.31 -39.49 -17.25
CA GLU A 3 43.86 -39.75 -18.58
C GLU A 3 43.20 -41.00 -19.12
N SER A 4 43.02 -41.04 -20.44
CA SER A 4 42.32 -42.12 -21.13
C SER A 4 43.31 -43.21 -21.50
N GLU A 5 42.97 -44.46 -21.21
CA GLU A 5 43.64 -45.61 -21.81
C GLU A 5 42.82 -46.11 -23.01
N SER A 6 43.42 -46.03 -24.19
CA SER A 6 42.90 -46.58 -25.43
C SER A 6 43.97 -47.47 -26.04
N GLU A 7 43.86 -48.78 -25.79
CA GLU A 7 44.76 -49.76 -26.40
C GLU A 7 44.39 -49.99 -27.87
N SER A 8 45.40 -49.93 -28.73
CA SER A 8 45.33 -50.33 -30.12
C SER A 8 46.52 -51.22 -30.45
N HIS A 9 46.25 -52.35 -31.12
CA HIS A 9 47.30 -53.21 -31.66
C HIS A 9 47.18 -53.27 -33.18
N ALA A 10 48.27 -52.90 -33.85
CA ALA A 10 48.39 -52.86 -35.29
C ALA A 10 49.20 -54.05 -35.82
N GLY A 11 48.86 -54.54 -37.01
CA GLY A 11 49.47 -55.69 -37.69
C GLY A 11 49.76 -55.42 -39.16
N GLU A 12 50.78 -54.61 -39.41
CA GLU A 12 51.67 -54.53 -40.60
C GLU A 12 51.31 -55.21 -41.95
N ARG A 13 51.30 -54.40 -43.03
CA ARG A 13 51.95 -54.56 -44.38
C ARG A 13 51.06 -54.39 -45.63
N GLY A 14 51.51 -53.50 -46.54
CA GLY A 14 51.08 -53.44 -47.95
C GLY A 14 51.17 -52.04 -48.57
N LEU A 15 52.21 -51.76 -49.37
CA LEU A 15 52.42 -50.49 -50.09
C LEU A 15 52.12 -50.63 -51.59
N VAL A 16 51.17 -49.83 -52.13
CA VAL A 16 51.19 -49.30 -53.51
C VAL A 16 50.42 -47.97 -53.54
N PRO A 17 50.93 -46.87 -54.15
CA PRO A 17 50.20 -45.60 -54.30
C PRO A 17 49.53 -45.44 -55.69
N VAL A 18 48.50 -44.59 -55.80
CA VAL A 18 48.20 -43.65 -56.92
C VAL A 18 46.77 -43.08 -56.80
N GLY A 19 46.58 -41.81 -57.16
CA GLY A 19 45.30 -41.29 -57.71
C GLY A 19 44.41 -40.50 -56.75
N GLY A 20 44.53 -39.18 -56.76
CA GLY A 20 43.78 -38.29 -55.85
C GLY A 20 42.30 -38.05 -56.17
N THR A 21 41.63 -37.36 -55.26
CA THR A 21 40.84 -36.13 -55.49
C THR A 21 40.37 -35.54 -54.15
N SER A 22 39.92 -34.29 -54.18
CA SER A 22 39.54 -33.52 -52.98
C SER A 22 38.32 -34.11 -52.27
N GLY A 23 38.51 -34.56 -51.02
CA GLY A 23 37.46 -35.03 -50.13
C GLY A 23 37.44 -34.21 -48.84
N ARG A 24 36.51 -33.26 -48.76
CA ARG A 24 36.30 -32.40 -47.59
C ARG A 24 35.86 -33.26 -46.40
N HIS A 25 36.45 -33.06 -45.22
CA HIS A 25 35.97 -33.66 -43.96
C HIS A 25 34.51 -33.23 -43.70
N GLU A 26 33.55 -34.07 -44.06
CA GLU A 26 32.21 -34.02 -43.46
C GLU A 26 32.24 -34.85 -42.18
N ALA A 27 32.22 -34.16 -41.04
CA ALA A 27 31.95 -34.80 -39.76
C ALA A 27 30.52 -35.37 -39.82
N LEU A 28 30.40 -36.69 -39.67
CA LEU A 28 29.13 -37.41 -39.65
C LEU A 28 28.20 -36.81 -38.59
N LYS A 29 27.13 -36.14 -39.03
CA LYS A 29 26.05 -35.68 -38.15
C LYS A 29 25.24 -36.89 -37.69
N ASN A 30 25.63 -37.46 -36.56
CA ASN A 30 25.03 -38.64 -35.97
C ASN A 30 23.73 -38.31 -35.20
N ASP A 31 22.86 -37.49 -35.78
CA ASP A 31 21.55 -37.13 -35.20
C ASP A 31 20.54 -38.24 -35.54
N GLY A 32 20.64 -39.35 -34.82
CA GLY A 32 19.87 -40.58 -35.03
C GLY A 32 18.35 -40.49 -34.83
N PHE A 33 17.81 -39.28 -34.63
CA PHE A 33 16.37 -39.00 -34.58
C PHE A 33 15.99 -38.00 -35.67
N VAL A 34 15.07 -38.39 -36.55
CA VAL A 34 14.58 -37.58 -37.67
C VAL A 34 13.15 -37.12 -37.37
N ARG A 35 12.93 -35.80 -37.30
CA ARG A 35 11.59 -35.23 -37.17
C ARG A 35 10.91 -35.06 -38.53
N LYS A 36 9.67 -35.54 -38.65
CA LYS A 36 8.75 -35.28 -39.76
C LYS A 36 7.46 -34.74 -39.15
N ASP A 37 7.17 -33.47 -39.37
CA ASP A 37 6.05 -32.74 -38.76
C ASP A 37 6.04 -32.87 -37.22
N GLN A 38 4.97 -33.43 -36.64
CA GLN A 38 4.83 -33.71 -35.20
C GLN A 38 5.30 -35.14 -34.81
N SER A 39 5.89 -35.88 -35.74
CA SER A 39 6.36 -37.25 -35.52
C SER A 39 7.88 -37.36 -35.55
N TRP A 40 8.44 -38.04 -34.55
CA TRP A 40 9.86 -38.40 -34.48
C TRP A 40 10.06 -39.85 -34.88
N TYR A 41 11.09 -40.12 -35.68
CA TYR A 41 11.50 -41.45 -36.11
C TYR A 41 12.96 -41.68 -35.78
N VAL A 42 13.31 -42.85 -35.27
CA VAL A 42 14.72 -43.25 -35.16
C VAL A 42 15.27 -43.60 -36.53
N ASN A 43 16.47 -43.12 -36.85
CA ASN A 43 17.18 -43.45 -38.08
C ASN A 43 17.72 -44.88 -38.01
N SER A 44 16.90 -45.84 -38.44
CA SER A 44 17.14 -47.28 -38.34
C SER A 44 16.61 -48.00 -39.57
N ASP A 45 17.31 -49.05 -40.01
CA ASP A 45 16.86 -49.94 -41.09
C ASP A 45 15.74 -50.90 -40.62
N ILE A 46 15.42 -50.91 -39.32
CA ILE A 46 14.39 -51.75 -38.68
C ILE A 46 13.13 -50.91 -38.41
N PRO A 47 11.93 -51.36 -38.81
CA PRO A 47 10.68 -50.63 -38.53
C PRO A 47 10.44 -50.47 -37.03
N SER A 48 9.83 -49.35 -36.63
CA SER A 48 9.44 -49.07 -35.25
C SER A 48 8.37 -50.05 -34.77
N ASP A 49 8.60 -50.72 -33.63
CA ASP A 49 7.63 -51.62 -32.98
C ASP A 49 6.97 -50.99 -31.74
N LEU A 50 7.22 -49.69 -31.47
CA LEU A 50 6.61 -48.92 -30.39
C LEU A 50 6.22 -47.52 -30.88
N LEU A 51 5.00 -47.09 -30.59
CA LEU A 51 4.54 -45.71 -30.74
C LEU A 51 4.31 -45.11 -29.37
N VAL A 52 5.00 -44.02 -29.03
CA VAL A 52 4.74 -43.26 -27.79
C VAL A 52 4.18 -41.89 -28.15
N LYS A 53 3.08 -41.48 -27.54
CA LYS A 53 2.51 -40.13 -27.66
C LYS A 53 2.78 -39.33 -26.38
N VAL A 54 3.06 -38.04 -26.57
CA VAL A 54 3.28 -37.08 -25.48
C VAL A 54 2.61 -35.76 -25.88
N GLY A 55 1.32 -35.62 -25.59
CA GLY A 55 0.48 -34.59 -26.19
C GLY A 55 0.43 -34.75 -27.71
N ASP A 56 0.50 -33.63 -28.43
CA ASP A 56 0.44 -33.61 -29.90
C ASP A 56 1.66 -34.25 -30.61
N VAL A 57 2.68 -34.73 -29.88
CA VAL A 57 3.93 -35.26 -30.45
C VAL A 57 3.96 -36.78 -30.39
N SER A 58 4.22 -37.40 -31.54
CA SER A 58 4.35 -38.86 -31.69
C SER A 58 5.82 -39.28 -31.83
N PHE A 59 6.20 -40.38 -31.19
CA PHE A 59 7.55 -40.95 -31.22
C PHE A 59 7.48 -42.40 -31.69
N HIS A 60 8.02 -42.67 -32.88
CA HIS A 60 8.17 -44.00 -33.46
C HIS A 60 9.52 -44.58 -33.01
N LEU A 61 9.45 -45.47 -32.02
CA LEU A 61 10.57 -46.02 -31.27
C LEU A 61 10.61 -47.56 -31.39
N HIS A 62 11.54 -48.16 -30.65
CA HIS A 62 11.70 -49.59 -30.49
C HIS A 62 11.47 -49.97 -29.01
N LYS A 63 10.84 -51.12 -28.75
CA LYS A 63 10.52 -51.58 -27.39
C LYS A 63 11.78 -51.78 -26.54
N TYR A 64 12.79 -52.48 -27.05
CA TYR A 64 13.95 -52.89 -26.25
C TYR A 64 14.78 -51.73 -25.65
N PRO A 65 15.18 -50.67 -26.40
CA PRO A 65 15.86 -49.52 -25.83
C PRO A 65 15.09 -48.86 -24.69
N MET A 66 13.76 -48.72 -24.82
CA MET A 66 12.92 -48.09 -23.80
C MET A 66 12.76 -48.98 -22.55
N ILE A 67 12.48 -50.27 -22.74
CA ILE A 67 12.29 -51.25 -21.65
C ILE A 67 13.57 -51.43 -20.83
N SER A 68 14.74 -51.41 -21.47
CA SER A 68 16.02 -51.65 -20.79
C SER A 68 16.44 -50.55 -19.81
N ARG A 69 15.93 -49.31 -19.96
CA ARG A 69 16.33 -48.15 -19.11
C ARG A 69 15.19 -47.47 -18.34
N SER A 70 13.93 -47.84 -18.59
CA SER A 70 12.76 -47.24 -17.93
C SER A 70 11.84 -48.31 -17.34
N GLY A 71 11.74 -48.32 -16.01
CA GLY A 71 10.88 -49.27 -15.28
C GLY A 71 9.41 -49.09 -15.60
N ARG A 72 8.97 -47.84 -15.82
CA ARG A 72 7.59 -47.53 -16.18
C ARG A 72 7.26 -47.93 -17.62
N MET A 73 8.15 -47.69 -18.59
CA MET A 73 7.93 -48.16 -19.96
C MET A 73 7.91 -49.70 -20.03
N SER A 74 8.80 -50.36 -19.27
CA SER A 74 8.78 -51.82 -19.11
C SER A 74 7.41 -52.33 -18.63
N ARG A 75 6.87 -51.74 -17.56
CA ARG A 75 5.56 -52.07 -17.01
C ARG A 75 4.42 -51.82 -18.02
N ILE A 76 4.32 -50.61 -18.57
CA ILE A 76 3.22 -50.25 -19.48
C ILE A 76 3.25 -51.13 -20.73
N ILE A 77 4.41 -51.33 -21.37
CA ILE A 77 4.50 -52.15 -22.60
C ILE A 77 4.12 -53.61 -22.32
N TYR A 78 4.50 -54.16 -21.16
CA TYR A 78 4.12 -55.52 -20.76
C TYR A 78 2.61 -55.65 -20.50
N GLU A 79 2.02 -54.69 -19.78
CA GLU A 79 0.58 -54.63 -19.52
C GLU A 79 -0.22 -54.49 -20.83
N THR A 80 0.16 -53.56 -21.72
CA THR A 80 -0.51 -53.39 -23.03
C THR A 80 -0.42 -54.64 -23.89
N ALA A 81 0.78 -55.25 -24.00
CA ALA A 81 0.96 -56.49 -24.78
C ALA A 81 0.18 -57.70 -24.23
N SER A 82 -0.22 -57.67 -22.95
CA SER A 82 -1.09 -58.69 -22.35
C SER A 82 -2.59 -58.48 -22.65
N ALA A 83 -2.99 -57.25 -22.98
CA ALA A 83 -4.37 -56.88 -23.25
C ALA A 83 -4.71 -56.92 -24.75
N ASP A 84 -3.80 -56.45 -25.61
CA ASP A 84 -3.91 -56.52 -27.06
C ASP A 84 -2.50 -56.64 -27.69
N PRO A 85 -2.15 -57.78 -28.32
CA PRO A 85 -0.82 -58.01 -28.88
C PRO A 85 -0.49 -57.12 -30.09
N ASP A 86 -1.50 -56.60 -30.81
CA ASP A 86 -1.31 -55.77 -31.99
C ASP A 86 -1.23 -54.26 -31.66
N THR A 87 -1.70 -53.84 -30.47
CA THR A 87 -1.62 -52.44 -30.03
C THR A 87 -0.28 -52.14 -29.36
N ALA A 88 0.61 -51.51 -30.12
CA ALA A 88 1.92 -51.03 -29.65
C ALA A 88 1.97 -49.52 -29.34
N ALA A 89 0.83 -48.91 -28.99
CA ALA A 89 0.70 -47.49 -28.70
C ALA A 89 0.66 -47.21 -27.19
N VAL A 90 1.52 -46.33 -26.71
CA VAL A 90 1.60 -45.84 -25.33
C VAL A 90 1.30 -44.34 -25.32
N ASP A 91 0.49 -43.89 -24.37
CA ASP A 91 0.14 -42.48 -24.20
C ASP A 91 0.68 -41.94 -22.86
N LEU A 92 1.39 -40.80 -22.92
CA LEU A 92 2.08 -40.17 -21.79
C LEU A 92 1.77 -38.66 -21.71
N ASP A 93 0.53 -38.25 -21.97
CA ASP A 93 0.08 -36.85 -21.89
C ASP A 93 0.48 -36.13 -20.58
N ASP A 94 0.49 -36.84 -19.44
CA ASP A 94 0.87 -36.29 -18.12
C ASP A 94 2.39 -36.21 -17.85
N LEU A 95 3.25 -36.42 -18.86
CA LEU A 95 4.71 -36.45 -18.65
C LEU A 95 5.29 -35.06 -18.32
N PRO A 96 5.90 -34.87 -17.14
CA PRO A 96 6.43 -33.57 -16.72
C PRO A 96 7.61 -33.16 -17.60
N GLY A 97 7.59 -31.91 -18.07
CA GLY A 97 8.56 -31.40 -19.04
C GLY A 97 8.24 -31.76 -20.50
N GLY A 98 7.15 -32.51 -20.75
CA GLY A 98 6.56 -32.75 -22.05
C GLY A 98 7.47 -33.43 -23.08
N ALA A 99 7.05 -33.37 -24.34
CA ALA A 99 7.71 -34.05 -25.47
C ALA A 99 9.22 -33.76 -25.59
N GLY A 100 9.66 -32.52 -25.32
CA GLY A 100 11.09 -32.17 -25.37
C GLY A 100 11.94 -32.82 -24.26
N SER A 101 11.35 -33.09 -23.10
CA SER A 101 12.04 -33.85 -22.04
C SER A 101 12.02 -35.36 -22.34
N PHE A 102 10.92 -35.86 -22.90
CA PHE A 102 10.85 -37.24 -23.38
C PHE A 102 11.81 -37.53 -24.54
N GLU A 103 12.00 -36.60 -25.48
CA GLU A 103 12.96 -36.71 -26.60
C GLU A 103 14.39 -36.96 -26.09
N LEU A 104 14.83 -36.24 -25.06
CA LEU A 104 16.14 -36.41 -24.44
C LEU A 104 16.24 -37.73 -23.66
N ALA A 105 15.17 -38.14 -22.96
CA ALA A 105 15.10 -39.45 -22.30
C ALA A 105 15.14 -40.61 -23.31
N ALA A 106 14.43 -40.49 -24.44
CA ALA A 106 14.46 -41.46 -25.52
C ALA A 106 15.85 -41.53 -26.17
N ARG A 107 16.50 -40.41 -26.48
CA ARG A 107 17.90 -40.40 -26.94
C ARG A 107 18.84 -41.12 -25.96
N PHE A 108 18.65 -40.93 -24.65
CA PHE A 108 19.39 -41.67 -23.62
C PHE A 108 19.13 -43.19 -23.66
N CYS A 109 17.88 -43.62 -23.87
CA CYS A 109 17.50 -45.03 -24.06
C CYS A 109 18.22 -45.70 -25.24
N TYR A 110 18.53 -44.93 -26.29
CA TYR A 110 19.28 -45.40 -27.46
C TYR A 110 20.80 -45.29 -27.31
N GLY A 111 21.31 -44.97 -26.10
CA GLY A 111 22.75 -44.81 -25.86
C GLY A 111 23.36 -43.57 -26.52
N MET A 112 22.53 -42.63 -26.99
CA MET A 112 23.00 -41.39 -27.61
C MET A 112 23.47 -40.39 -26.55
N ALA A 113 24.42 -39.52 -26.92
CA ALA A 113 24.85 -38.44 -26.04
C ALA A 113 23.70 -37.43 -25.82
N VAL A 114 23.48 -37.05 -24.56
CA VAL A 114 22.45 -36.09 -24.14
C VAL A 114 23.11 -34.90 -23.48
N ASP A 115 23.00 -33.73 -24.11
CA ASP A 115 23.57 -32.48 -23.59
C ASP A 115 22.73 -31.94 -22.43
N LEU A 116 23.24 -32.09 -21.22
CA LEU A 116 22.63 -31.52 -20.01
C LEU A 116 22.93 -30.02 -19.91
N THR A 117 21.88 -29.21 -19.75
CA THR A 117 21.98 -27.75 -19.68
C THR A 117 21.05 -27.21 -18.59
N ALA A 118 21.32 -26.00 -18.09
CA ALA A 118 20.45 -25.35 -17.12
C ALA A 118 19.00 -25.15 -17.62
N ALA A 119 18.78 -25.10 -18.94
CA ALA A 119 17.46 -24.92 -19.53
C ALA A 119 16.62 -26.20 -19.55
N ASN A 120 17.22 -27.36 -19.82
CA ASN A 120 16.50 -28.65 -19.97
C ASN A 120 16.50 -29.52 -18.71
N ILE A 121 17.44 -29.30 -17.78
CA ILE A 121 17.70 -30.23 -16.67
C ILE A 121 16.51 -30.43 -15.71
N SER A 122 15.71 -29.39 -15.44
CA SER A 122 14.54 -29.52 -14.55
C SER A 122 13.48 -30.44 -15.15
N GLY A 123 13.11 -30.20 -16.41
CA GLY A 123 12.15 -31.03 -17.15
C GLY A 123 12.67 -32.47 -17.29
N LEU A 124 13.93 -32.64 -17.66
CA LEU A 124 14.55 -33.96 -17.83
C LEU A 124 14.66 -34.74 -16.50
N ARG A 125 15.01 -34.09 -15.39
CA ARG A 125 15.02 -34.72 -14.05
C ARG A 125 13.63 -35.16 -13.62
N CYS A 126 12.59 -34.37 -13.91
CA CYS A 126 11.20 -34.74 -13.64
C CYS A 126 10.71 -35.88 -14.55
N ALA A 127 11.02 -35.84 -15.84
CA ALA A 127 10.69 -36.90 -16.79
C ALA A 127 11.39 -38.23 -16.44
N ALA A 128 12.66 -38.18 -16.05
CA ALA A 128 13.42 -39.36 -15.62
C ALA A 128 12.82 -40.01 -14.35
N GLU A 129 12.31 -39.21 -13.41
CA GLU A 129 11.55 -39.71 -12.26
C GLU A 129 10.23 -40.35 -12.69
N TYR A 130 9.45 -39.64 -13.52
CA TYR A 130 8.17 -40.12 -14.03
C TYR A 130 8.30 -41.45 -14.79
N LEU A 131 9.40 -41.63 -15.52
CA LEU A 131 9.73 -42.83 -16.30
C LEU A 131 10.41 -43.94 -15.48
N GLU A 132 10.67 -43.73 -14.19
CA GLU A 132 11.36 -44.69 -13.31
C GLU A 132 12.73 -45.12 -13.89
N MET A 133 13.56 -44.14 -14.29
CA MET A 133 14.90 -44.37 -14.88
C MET A 133 15.99 -44.44 -13.80
N THR A 134 15.87 -45.43 -12.90
CA THR A 134 16.74 -45.64 -11.73
C THR A 134 18.00 -46.43 -12.06
N GLU A 135 18.98 -46.40 -11.16
CA GLU A 135 20.24 -47.16 -11.31
C GLU A 135 20.06 -48.68 -11.13
N ASP A 136 18.89 -49.13 -10.66
CA ASP A 136 18.56 -50.56 -10.56
C ASP A 136 18.45 -51.25 -11.94
N LEU A 137 18.27 -50.46 -13.01
CA LEU A 137 18.17 -50.93 -14.39
C LEU A 137 19.50 -50.85 -15.15
N GLU A 138 20.27 -49.77 -14.94
CA GLU A 138 21.58 -49.54 -15.55
C GLU A 138 22.41 -48.60 -14.66
N GLU A 139 23.69 -48.90 -14.46
CA GLU A 139 24.59 -48.05 -13.67
C GLU A 139 24.70 -46.64 -14.30
N GLY A 140 24.50 -45.60 -13.49
CA GLY A 140 24.48 -44.22 -13.99
C GLY A 140 23.33 -43.95 -14.96
N ASN A 141 22.14 -44.51 -14.71
CA ASN A 141 20.90 -44.17 -15.43
C ASN A 141 20.54 -42.66 -15.30
N LEU A 142 19.53 -42.21 -16.02
CA LEU A 142 19.22 -40.81 -16.25
C LEU A 142 18.89 -40.04 -14.97
N ILE A 143 18.24 -40.65 -13.97
CA ILE A 143 18.01 -40.01 -12.65
C ILE A 143 19.34 -39.62 -12.00
N PHE A 144 20.31 -40.54 -11.93
CA PHE A 144 21.63 -40.27 -11.33
C PHE A 144 22.39 -39.17 -12.08
N LYS A 145 22.46 -39.27 -13.42
CA LYS A 145 23.17 -38.28 -14.25
C LYS A 145 22.56 -36.88 -14.13
N THR A 146 21.23 -36.78 -14.13
CA THR A 146 20.56 -35.48 -13.98
C THR A 146 20.69 -34.91 -12.56
N GLU A 147 20.64 -35.76 -11.53
CA GLU A 147 20.81 -35.36 -10.13
C GLU A 147 22.24 -34.89 -9.82
N ALA A 148 23.25 -35.57 -10.38
CA ALA A 148 24.64 -35.15 -10.31
C ALA A 148 24.87 -33.80 -11.00
N PHE A 149 24.28 -33.58 -12.19
CA PHE A 149 24.40 -32.29 -12.89
C PHE A 149 23.73 -31.14 -12.10
N LEU A 150 22.54 -31.37 -11.55
CA LEU A 150 21.90 -30.41 -10.64
C LEU A 150 22.82 -30.09 -9.45
N SER A 151 23.28 -31.11 -8.75
CA SER A 151 24.01 -30.97 -7.49
C SER A 151 25.40 -30.32 -7.65
N TYR A 152 26.16 -30.70 -8.68
CA TYR A 152 27.55 -30.26 -8.85
C TYR A 152 27.71 -29.08 -9.82
N VAL A 153 26.87 -28.95 -10.85
CA VAL A 153 26.98 -27.88 -11.85
C VAL A 153 26.02 -26.73 -11.54
N VAL A 154 24.71 -27.01 -11.49
CA VAL A 154 23.67 -25.97 -11.32
C VAL A 154 23.78 -25.28 -9.97
N LEU A 155 23.82 -26.04 -8.86
CA LEU A 155 23.90 -25.47 -7.52
C LEU A 155 25.25 -24.80 -7.20
N SER A 156 26.29 -25.04 -8.01
CA SER A 156 27.56 -24.29 -7.94
C SER A 156 27.47 -22.92 -8.61
N SER A 157 26.56 -22.75 -9.57
CA SER A 157 26.49 -21.59 -10.45
C SER A 157 25.29 -20.68 -10.14
N TRP A 158 25.55 -19.37 -10.06
CA TRP A 158 24.53 -18.35 -9.85
C TRP A 158 23.50 -18.31 -11.00
N ARG A 159 23.99 -18.18 -12.24
CA ARG A 159 23.13 -18.01 -13.42
C ARG A 159 22.30 -19.27 -13.67
N ASP A 160 22.93 -20.45 -13.56
CA ASP A 160 22.25 -21.71 -13.86
C ASP A 160 21.18 -22.04 -12.82
N SER A 161 21.40 -21.72 -11.53
CA SER A 161 20.36 -21.81 -10.50
C SER A 161 19.13 -20.94 -10.81
N ILE A 162 19.32 -19.75 -11.42
CA ILE A 162 18.22 -18.86 -11.83
C ILE A 162 17.52 -19.38 -13.10
N VAL A 163 18.27 -19.89 -14.09
CA VAL A 163 17.70 -20.49 -15.31
C VAL A 163 16.85 -21.71 -14.95
N VAL A 164 17.34 -22.59 -14.08
CA VAL A 164 16.58 -23.77 -13.62
C VAL A 164 15.29 -23.38 -12.92
N LEU A 165 15.27 -22.33 -12.09
CA LEU A 165 14.03 -21.83 -11.49
C LEU A 165 13.00 -21.38 -12.53
N LYS A 166 13.42 -20.69 -13.59
CA LYS A 166 12.50 -20.34 -14.71
C LYS A 166 11.98 -21.59 -15.42
N SER A 167 12.84 -22.56 -15.68
CA SER A 167 12.44 -23.86 -16.25
C SER A 167 11.59 -24.73 -15.32
N CYS A 168 11.33 -24.32 -14.07
CA CYS A 168 10.38 -24.99 -13.16
C CYS A 168 8.94 -24.46 -13.25
N GLU A 169 8.70 -23.34 -13.97
CA GLU A 169 7.42 -22.60 -13.94
C GLU A 169 6.17 -23.40 -14.37
N GLY A 170 6.37 -24.46 -15.16
CA GLY A 170 5.34 -25.40 -15.61
C GLY A 170 5.56 -26.85 -15.15
N LEU A 171 6.37 -27.08 -14.11
CA LEU A 171 6.73 -28.43 -13.62
C LEU A 171 6.14 -28.78 -12.25
N SER A 172 5.18 -28.01 -11.74
CA SER A 172 4.46 -28.33 -10.51
C SER A 172 3.55 -29.55 -10.69
N PRO A 173 3.48 -30.50 -9.74
CA PRO A 173 4.16 -30.53 -8.43
C PRO A 173 5.53 -31.22 -8.43
N TRP A 174 6.00 -31.73 -9.58
CA TRP A 174 7.23 -32.53 -9.69
C TRP A 174 8.48 -31.77 -9.24
N ALA A 175 8.64 -30.51 -9.65
CA ALA A 175 9.82 -29.71 -9.29
C ALA A 175 9.87 -29.35 -7.80
N GLU A 176 8.72 -29.19 -7.14
CA GLU A 176 8.60 -29.09 -5.68
C GLU A 176 8.93 -30.42 -4.99
N ASN A 177 8.33 -31.53 -5.41
CA ASN A 177 8.51 -32.84 -4.78
C ASN A 177 9.99 -33.28 -4.83
N LEU A 178 10.66 -33.08 -5.97
CA LEU A 178 12.09 -33.33 -6.17
C LEU A 178 13.01 -32.26 -5.55
N GLN A 179 12.44 -31.30 -4.80
CA GLN A 179 13.12 -30.21 -4.10
C GLN A 179 14.01 -29.33 -5.01
N ILE A 180 13.82 -29.36 -6.33
CA ILE A 180 14.66 -28.62 -7.30
C ILE A 180 14.54 -27.12 -7.04
N VAL A 181 13.30 -26.63 -6.92
CA VAL A 181 12.99 -25.22 -6.64
C VAL A 181 13.61 -24.77 -5.32
N ARG A 182 13.52 -25.60 -4.27
CA ARG A 182 14.08 -25.31 -2.95
C ARG A 182 15.60 -25.22 -2.99
N ARG A 183 16.28 -26.24 -3.54
CA ARG A 183 17.74 -26.28 -3.62
C ARG A 183 18.30 -25.12 -4.44
N CYS A 184 17.67 -24.77 -5.56
CA CYS A 184 18.08 -23.60 -6.35
C CYS A 184 17.86 -22.28 -5.59
N SER A 185 16.74 -22.13 -4.86
CA SER A 185 16.48 -20.96 -4.01
C SER A 185 17.50 -20.82 -2.87
N GLU A 186 17.85 -21.93 -2.20
CA GLU A 186 18.88 -21.97 -1.15
C GLU A 186 20.29 -21.70 -1.71
N SER A 187 20.61 -22.22 -2.91
CA SER A 187 21.86 -21.95 -3.65
C SER A 187 22.03 -20.46 -3.96
N ILE A 188 20.96 -19.81 -4.45
CA ILE A 188 20.93 -18.37 -4.73
C ILE A 188 21.08 -17.59 -3.42
N ALA A 189 20.32 -17.95 -2.38
CA ALA A 189 20.39 -17.27 -1.09
C ALA A 189 21.78 -17.33 -0.45
N TRP A 190 22.44 -18.48 -0.49
CA TRP A 190 23.83 -18.62 -0.03
C TRP A 190 24.80 -17.70 -0.79
N LYS A 191 24.65 -17.58 -2.12
CA LYS A 191 25.52 -16.74 -2.95
C LYS A 191 25.23 -15.24 -2.79
N ALA A 192 23.96 -14.86 -2.61
CA ALA A 192 23.55 -13.49 -2.35
C ALA A 192 24.05 -12.99 -0.98
N CYS A 193 24.01 -13.85 0.05
CA CYS A 193 24.48 -13.54 1.40
C CYS A 193 25.99 -13.74 1.60
N ALA A 194 26.72 -14.31 0.64
CA ALA A 194 28.16 -14.48 0.74
C ALA A 194 28.88 -13.12 0.73
N ASN A 195 29.86 -12.93 1.63
CA ASN A 195 30.65 -11.70 1.66
C ASN A 195 31.35 -11.50 0.31
N PRO A 196 31.08 -10.42 -0.44
CA PRO A 196 31.60 -10.27 -1.78
C PRO A 196 33.12 -10.37 -1.85
N ARG A 197 33.84 -9.91 -0.81
CA ARG A 197 35.31 -9.90 -0.75
C ARG A 197 35.97 -11.27 -0.94
N GLY A 198 35.24 -12.37 -0.78
CA GLY A 198 35.74 -13.73 -1.02
C GLY A 198 35.54 -14.26 -2.44
N VAL A 199 34.92 -13.50 -3.35
CA VAL A 199 34.41 -14.00 -4.64
C VAL A 199 34.97 -13.18 -5.81
N ARG A 200 35.46 -13.83 -6.86
CA ARG A 200 35.95 -13.15 -8.08
C ARG A 200 34.83 -12.99 -9.10
N TRP A 201 34.03 -11.94 -8.96
CA TRP A 201 32.85 -11.69 -9.82
C TRP A 201 33.26 -11.24 -11.23
N ALA A 202 32.64 -11.84 -12.25
CA ALA A 202 32.65 -11.35 -13.63
C ALA A 202 31.27 -10.74 -13.92
N TYR A 203 31.19 -9.42 -13.86
CA TYR A 203 29.93 -8.67 -13.83
C TYR A 203 29.44 -8.30 -15.24
N THR A 204 28.13 -8.42 -15.47
CA THR A 204 27.44 -8.07 -16.71
C THR A 204 26.46 -6.93 -16.47
N GLY A 205 26.95 -5.70 -16.25
CA GLY A 205 26.06 -4.59 -15.91
C GLY A 205 26.71 -3.21 -15.75
N SER A 206 27.29 -2.62 -16.80
CA SER A 206 27.52 -1.16 -16.76
C SER A 206 27.37 -0.47 -18.12
N GLY A 207 26.41 0.44 -18.16
CA GLY A 207 26.63 1.81 -18.65
C GLY A 207 26.64 2.03 -20.16
N GLY A 208 25.58 2.65 -20.66
CA GLY A 208 25.43 3.03 -22.06
C GLY A 208 26.56 3.89 -22.66
N GLY A 209 26.88 3.57 -23.90
CA GLY A 209 27.81 4.29 -24.78
C GLY A 209 27.90 3.54 -26.10
N GLY A 210 27.34 4.10 -27.17
CA GLY A 210 27.02 3.31 -28.37
C GLY A 210 28.25 2.77 -29.13
N ARG A 211 28.39 1.45 -29.18
CA ARG A 211 28.96 0.68 -30.32
C ARG A 211 28.71 -0.82 -30.15
N THR A 212 28.25 -1.47 -31.21
CA THR A 212 28.05 -2.93 -31.28
C THR A 212 29.37 -3.71 -31.33
N PRO A 213 29.58 -4.74 -30.49
CA PRO A 213 30.55 -5.79 -30.75
C PRO A 213 29.86 -7.02 -31.36
N ARG A 214 30.49 -7.63 -32.37
CA ARG A 214 30.03 -8.89 -32.97
C ARG A 214 30.39 -10.09 -32.07
N THR A 215 29.58 -11.13 -32.20
CA THR A 215 29.80 -12.53 -31.82
C THR A 215 31.25 -12.95 -31.48
N ALA A 216 31.49 -13.32 -30.23
CA ALA A 216 32.51 -14.29 -29.81
C ALA A 216 32.06 -14.98 -28.51
N GLY A 217 32.03 -16.31 -28.46
CA GLY A 217 31.66 -17.07 -27.26
C GLY A 217 32.78 -17.07 -26.22
N GLY A 218 32.44 -16.95 -24.93
CA GLY A 218 33.44 -16.84 -23.86
C GLY A 218 32.83 -16.56 -22.49
N THR A 219 31.95 -17.42 -22.01
CA THR A 219 31.28 -17.27 -20.71
C THR A 219 32.21 -17.61 -19.54
N ALA A 220 32.74 -16.59 -18.86
CA ALA A 220 33.41 -16.76 -17.56
C ALA A 220 32.42 -16.59 -16.39
N SER A 221 32.46 -17.53 -15.45
CA SER A 221 31.74 -17.47 -14.17
C SER A 221 32.75 -17.38 -13.01
N PRO A 222 32.36 -16.86 -11.84
CA PRO A 222 33.23 -16.80 -10.66
C PRO A 222 33.70 -18.19 -10.22
N ARG A 223 34.99 -18.35 -9.97
CA ARG A 223 35.59 -19.60 -9.47
C ARG A 223 35.79 -19.51 -7.96
N TRP A 224 35.25 -20.49 -7.23
CA TRP A 224 35.45 -20.65 -5.80
C TRP A 224 36.72 -21.45 -5.53
N ASN A 225 37.58 -21.00 -4.60
CA ASN A 225 38.70 -21.79 -4.12
C ASN A 225 38.29 -22.48 -2.81
N LEU A 226 38.11 -23.81 -2.86
CA LEU A 226 38.15 -24.67 -1.68
C LEU A 226 39.61 -24.97 -1.33
N GLY A 227 39.91 -25.09 -0.04
CA GLY A 227 41.27 -25.03 0.49
C GLY A 227 42.17 -26.21 0.11
N GLY A 228 43.47 -25.92 -0.02
CA GLY A 228 44.53 -26.91 -0.17
C GLY A 228 45.87 -26.28 0.18
N GLY A 229 46.37 -26.53 1.39
CA GLY A 229 47.69 -26.09 1.81
C GLY A 229 48.76 -27.01 1.22
N GLY A 230 49.58 -26.50 0.32
CA GLY A 230 50.71 -27.21 -0.27
C GLY A 230 51.85 -26.25 -0.56
N SER A 231 52.97 -26.43 0.14
CA SER A 231 54.16 -25.59 0.00
C SER A 231 54.87 -25.81 -1.35
N GLY A 232 55.30 -24.72 -1.99
CA GLY A 232 56.16 -24.75 -3.18
C GLY A 232 56.63 -23.34 -3.51
N GLY A 233 57.90 -23.05 -3.26
CA GLY A 233 58.47 -21.71 -3.47
C GLY A 233 58.74 -21.38 -4.93
N GLY A 234 58.79 -20.08 -5.24
CA GLY A 234 59.08 -19.56 -6.57
C GLY A 234 59.02 -18.04 -6.58
N GLU A 235 60.13 -17.38 -6.24
CA GLU A 235 60.21 -15.92 -6.29
C GLU A 235 60.24 -15.42 -7.74
N SER A 236 59.25 -14.62 -8.11
CA SER A 236 59.35 -13.70 -9.24
C SER A 236 58.79 -12.33 -8.83
N LYS A 237 59.68 -11.34 -8.78
CA LYS A 237 59.31 -9.93 -8.63
C LYS A 237 58.59 -9.47 -9.89
N GLU A 238 57.28 -9.30 -9.82
CA GLU A 238 56.55 -8.59 -10.86
C GLU A 238 55.63 -7.52 -10.26
N SER A 239 55.64 -6.36 -10.93
CA SER A 239 55.20 -5.07 -10.41
C SER A 239 53.73 -5.04 -9.99
N SER A 240 53.46 -4.44 -8.83
CA SER A 240 52.10 -4.27 -8.29
C SER A 240 51.13 -3.60 -9.27
N PRO A 241 50.00 -4.23 -9.63
CA PRO A 241 48.79 -3.51 -9.95
C PRO A 241 48.03 -3.27 -8.63
N SER A 242 47.93 -2.01 -8.22
CA SER A 242 47.01 -1.56 -7.15
C SER A 242 45.55 -1.62 -7.61
N ARG A 243 45.10 -2.80 -8.07
CA ARG A 243 43.72 -3.04 -8.45
C ARG A 243 42.90 -3.27 -7.19
N GLN A 244 42.52 -2.19 -6.53
CA GLN A 244 41.48 -2.19 -5.51
C GLN A 244 40.29 -2.96 -6.08
N GLN A 245 40.03 -4.13 -5.48
CA GLN A 245 39.03 -5.05 -5.95
C GLN A 245 37.67 -4.41 -5.67
N ALA A 246 37.04 -3.86 -6.71
CA ALA A 246 35.78 -3.13 -6.59
C ALA A 246 34.72 -4.05 -6.00
N VAL A 247 34.40 -3.86 -4.73
CA VAL A 247 33.33 -4.59 -4.04
C VAL A 247 32.05 -4.31 -4.84
N PRO A 248 31.33 -5.34 -5.32
CA PRO A 248 30.13 -5.13 -6.11
C PRO A 248 29.09 -4.35 -5.29
N PRO A 249 28.28 -3.51 -5.94
CA PRO A 249 27.18 -2.81 -5.32
C PRO A 249 26.26 -3.78 -4.54
N ALA A 250 25.65 -3.34 -3.44
CA ALA A 250 24.84 -4.22 -2.58
C ALA A 250 23.58 -4.78 -3.27
N ASP A 251 23.17 -4.14 -4.37
CA ASP A 251 22.06 -4.43 -5.27
C ASP A 251 22.44 -5.30 -6.48
N TRP A 252 23.69 -5.79 -6.57
CA TRP A 252 24.22 -6.53 -7.74
C TRP A 252 23.35 -7.70 -8.24
N TRP A 253 22.54 -8.29 -7.36
CA TRP A 253 21.71 -9.46 -7.61
C TRP A 253 20.25 -9.14 -7.91
N PHE A 254 19.81 -7.89 -7.76
CA PHE A 254 18.40 -7.51 -7.82
C PHE A 254 17.79 -7.79 -9.20
N GLU A 255 18.46 -7.37 -10.27
CA GLU A 255 17.94 -7.50 -11.64
C GLU A 255 17.82 -8.98 -12.08
N ASP A 256 18.85 -9.78 -11.82
CA ASP A 256 18.90 -11.22 -12.13
C ASP A 256 17.74 -11.99 -11.48
N VAL A 257 17.51 -11.74 -10.18
CA VAL A 257 16.43 -12.38 -9.41
C VAL A 257 15.05 -11.79 -9.77
N SER A 258 14.98 -10.54 -10.21
CA SER A 258 13.73 -9.88 -10.64
C SER A 258 13.18 -10.38 -11.98
N VAL A 259 13.88 -11.28 -12.69
CA VAL A 259 13.35 -11.94 -13.91
C VAL A 259 12.56 -13.21 -13.59
N LEU A 260 12.46 -13.62 -12.33
CA LEU A 260 11.64 -14.75 -11.90
C LEU A 260 10.16 -14.33 -11.76
N ARG A 261 9.22 -15.25 -12.04
CA ARG A 261 7.83 -15.09 -11.58
C ARG A 261 7.75 -14.94 -10.06
N ILE A 262 6.64 -14.37 -9.59
CA ILE A 262 6.43 -14.04 -8.17
C ILE A 262 6.56 -15.25 -7.23
N ASP A 263 6.10 -16.44 -7.63
CA ASP A 263 6.19 -17.67 -6.84
C ASP A 263 7.64 -18.10 -6.57
N HIS A 264 8.51 -17.98 -7.58
CA HIS A 264 9.95 -18.24 -7.44
C HIS A 264 10.68 -17.08 -6.76
N PHE A 265 10.31 -15.83 -7.04
CA PHE A 265 10.85 -14.64 -6.38
C PHE A 265 10.60 -14.68 -4.86
N VAL A 266 9.37 -14.99 -4.43
CA VAL A 266 9.00 -15.17 -3.01
C VAL A 266 9.86 -16.22 -2.34
N ARG A 267 10.08 -17.38 -2.99
CA ARG A 267 10.91 -18.47 -2.44
C ARG A 267 12.38 -18.06 -2.30
N VAL A 268 12.96 -17.39 -3.31
CA VAL A 268 14.33 -16.85 -3.27
C VAL A 268 14.49 -15.79 -2.18
N VAL A 269 13.61 -14.79 -2.13
CA VAL A 269 13.66 -13.72 -1.12
C VAL A 269 13.46 -14.27 0.30
N THR A 270 12.57 -15.26 0.48
CA THR A 270 12.39 -15.94 1.76
C THR A 270 13.65 -16.70 2.19
N ALA A 271 14.32 -17.40 1.26
CA ALA A 271 15.58 -18.05 1.54
C ALA A 271 16.69 -17.04 1.90
N ILE A 272 16.79 -15.91 1.18
CA ILE A 272 17.72 -14.80 1.47
C ILE A 272 17.47 -14.22 2.88
N LYS A 273 16.20 -14.03 3.26
CA LYS A 273 15.77 -13.58 4.59
C LYS A 273 16.18 -14.57 5.69
N VAL A 274 15.97 -15.87 5.48
CA VAL A 274 16.39 -16.94 6.42
C VAL A 274 17.92 -17.01 6.56
N LYS A 275 18.69 -16.64 5.52
CA LYS A 275 20.15 -16.52 5.58
C LYS A 275 20.67 -15.25 6.28
N GLY A 276 19.79 -14.43 6.87
CA GLY A 276 20.21 -13.26 7.65
C GLY A 276 20.61 -12.04 6.83
N MET A 277 20.15 -11.94 5.57
CA MET A 277 20.31 -10.71 4.79
C MET A 277 19.66 -9.51 5.50
N ARG A 278 20.28 -8.34 5.39
CA ARG A 278 19.79 -7.09 6.03
C ARG A 278 18.42 -6.71 5.44
N PHE A 279 17.49 -6.29 6.30
CA PHE A 279 16.09 -6.05 5.92
C PHE A 279 15.91 -4.88 4.94
N ASP A 280 16.81 -3.89 4.95
CA ASP A 280 16.85 -2.78 3.98
C ASP A 280 17.22 -3.27 2.57
N LEU A 281 18.14 -4.24 2.45
CA LEU A 281 18.47 -4.84 1.14
C LEU A 281 17.35 -5.73 0.62
N ILE A 282 16.66 -6.45 1.52
CA ILE A 282 15.47 -7.23 1.15
C ILE A 282 14.37 -6.31 0.66
N GLY A 283 14.08 -5.22 1.38
CA GLY A 283 13.09 -4.24 0.99
C GLY A 283 13.43 -3.52 -0.32
N ALA A 284 14.69 -3.14 -0.52
CA ALA A 284 15.16 -2.56 -1.78
C ALA A 284 14.99 -3.54 -2.97
N ALA A 285 15.28 -4.83 -2.79
CA ALA A 285 15.04 -5.85 -3.81
C ALA A 285 13.55 -6.04 -4.13
N ILE A 286 12.68 -5.98 -3.11
CA ILE A 286 11.22 -6.01 -3.27
C ILE A 286 10.72 -4.77 -4.01
N THR A 287 11.23 -3.59 -3.69
CA THR A 287 10.92 -2.34 -4.39
C THR A 287 11.38 -2.37 -5.85
N HIS A 288 12.55 -2.95 -6.13
CA HIS A 288 13.08 -3.17 -7.48
C HIS A 288 12.21 -4.16 -8.28
N TYR A 289 11.80 -5.28 -7.68
CA TYR A 289 10.87 -6.21 -8.32
C TYR A 289 9.55 -5.52 -8.65
N ALA A 290 8.98 -4.80 -7.68
CA ALA A 290 7.69 -4.18 -7.82
C ALA A 290 7.70 -3.03 -8.86
N SER A 291 8.81 -2.30 -9.02
CA SER A 291 8.93 -1.28 -10.09
C SER A 291 8.93 -1.90 -11.50
N LYS A 292 9.46 -3.12 -11.64
CA LYS A 292 9.56 -3.87 -12.89
C LYS A 292 8.24 -4.56 -13.30
N TRP A 293 7.47 -5.03 -12.32
CA TRP A 293 6.24 -5.81 -12.55
C TRP A 293 4.93 -5.07 -12.25
N LEU A 294 4.98 -3.90 -11.59
CA LEU A 294 3.83 -3.03 -11.31
C LEU A 294 4.14 -1.58 -11.78
N PRO A 295 4.21 -1.34 -13.11
CA PRO A 295 4.49 -0.02 -13.67
C PRO A 295 3.42 1.00 -13.23
N GLY A 296 3.83 1.93 -12.36
CA GLY A 296 2.95 2.88 -11.67
C GLY A 296 3.28 3.05 -10.18
N LEU A 297 3.94 2.06 -9.57
CA LEU A 297 4.29 2.08 -8.13
C LEU A 297 5.46 3.03 -7.77
N THR A 298 6.29 3.41 -8.75
CA THR A 298 7.55 4.15 -8.54
C THR A 298 7.69 5.44 -9.35
N LYS A 299 6.67 5.85 -10.11
CA LYS A 299 6.76 7.06 -10.94
C LYS A 299 6.35 8.29 -10.13
N ASP A 300 7.30 8.85 -9.39
CA ASP A 300 7.12 10.12 -8.68
C ASP A 300 6.92 11.27 -9.69
N GLY A 301 5.66 11.67 -9.89
CA GLY A 301 5.29 12.84 -10.68
C GLY A 301 5.15 14.08 -9.80
N PRO A 302 6.06 15.07 -9.86
CA PRO A 302 5.81 16.39 -9.29
C PRO A 302 4.80 17.15 -10.16
N HIS A 303 4.21 18.20 -9.57
CA HIS A 303 3.14 19.09 -10.09
C HIS A 303 1.72 18.60 -9.82
N GLY A 304 1.09 19.20 -8.81
CA GLY A 304 -0.36 19.19 -8.68
C GLY A 304 -0.99 20.13 -9.72
N GLY A 305 -2.04 19.66 -10.38
CA GLY A 305 -2.77 20.43 -11.39
C GLY A 305 -3.72 19.54 -12.19
N ALA A 306 -5.03 19.77 -12.00
CA ALA A 306 -6.14 19.09 -12.67
C ALA A 306 -6.31 17.58 -12.39
N VAL A 307 -7.57 17.15 -12.55
CA VAL A 307 -8.05 15.78 -12.32
C VAL A 307 -8.01 15.04 -13.66
N ASP A 308 -6.83 14.66 -14.12
CA ASP A 308 -6.63 13.78 -15.27
C ASP A 308 -5.72 12.61 -14.86
N GLU A 309 -6.22 11.37 -15.03
CA GLU A 309 -5.59 10.16 -14.50
C GLU A 309 -4.27 9.79 -15.22
N PRO A 310 -3.09 9.83 -14.57
CA PRO A 310 -1.82 9.58 -15.27
C PRO A 310 -1.50 8.12 -15.58
N TRP A 311 -2.38 7.16 -15.25
CA TRP A 311 -2.12 5.73 -15.44
C TRP A 311 -2.51 5.22 -16.85
N ALA A 312 -3.22 6.02 -17.64
CA ALA A 312 -3.82 5.59 -18.91
C ALA A 312 -2.84 5.47 -20.10
N GLN A 313 -1.56 5.83 -19.96
CA GLN A 313 -0.56 5.76 -21.04
C GLN A 313 0.78 5.17 -20.59
N ALA A 314 0.90 3.85 -20.70
CA ALA A 314 2.17 3.12 -20.61
C ALA A 314 2.72 2.83 -22.02
N SER A 315 4.01 3.16 -22.25
CA SER A 315 4.72 2.80 -23.49
C SER A 315 5.06 1.30 -23.54
N PRO A 316 5.21 0.69 -24.72
CA PRO A 316 5.35 -0.76 -24.86
C PRO A 316 6.76 -1.24 -24.48
N GLY A 317 6.92 -1.85 -23.30
CA GLY A 317 8.24 -2.32 -22.87
C GLY A 317 8.34 -2.96 -21.48
N GLY A 318 7.43 -3.88 -21.11
CA GLY A 318 7.62 -4.75 -19.94
C GLY A 318 6.37 -4.93 -19.05
N GLY A 319 6.08 -6.19 -18.71
CA GLY A 319 5.32 -6.61 -17.52
C GLY A 319 3.89 -6.05 -17.29
N LEU A 320 2.88 -6.86 -17.62
CA LEU A 320 1.48 -6.75 -17.17
C LEU A 320 0.73 -5.43 -17.51
N HIS A 321 -0.10 -5.49 -18.55
CA HIS A 321 -1.00 -4.40 -18.95
C HIS A 321 -2.11 -4.15 -17.92
N MET A 322 -2.27 -2.89 -17.47
CA MET A 322 -3.36 -2.47 -16.59
C MET A 322 -4.67 -2.33 -17.38
N ILE A 323 -5.61 -3.25 -17.17
CA ILE A 323 -7.01 -3.09 -17.59
C ILE A 323 -7.82 -2.68 -16.35
N ILE A 324 -8.07 -1.38 -16.19
CA ILE A 324 -9.01 -0.92 -15.16
C ILE A 324 -10.44 -1.10 -15.68
N ALA A 325 -11.23 -1.85 -14.91
CA ALA A 325 -12.67 -1.93 -15.11
C ALA A 325 -13.31 -0.59 -14.73
N GLY A 326 -13.61 0.24 -15.74
CA GLY A 326 -14.47 1.41 -15.57
C GLY A 326 -15.84 0.99 -15.02
N GLY A 327 -16.36 1.75 -14.05
CA GLY A 327 -17.57 1.36 -13.31
C GLY A 327 -18.81 1.26 -14.20
N GLY A 328 -19.44 0.09 -14.24
CA GLY A 328 -20.62 -0.13 -15.09
C GLY A 328 -21.33 -1.46 -14.88
N GLY A 329 -22.11 -1.58 -13.80
CA GLY A 329 -23.19 -2.58 -13.70
C GLY A 329 -22.82 -3.95 -13.13
N LYS A 330 -23.76 -4.47 -12.32
CA LYS A 330 -23.93 -5.84 -11.78
C LYS A 330 -22.97 -6.93 -12.25
N ASP A 331 -22.42 -7.62 -11.25
CA ASP A 331 -22.13 -9.06 -11.16
C ASP A 331 -22.03 -9.83 -12.50
N ASP A 332 -20.87 -10.47 -12.71
CA ASP A 332 -20.46 -11.31 -13.85
C ASP A 332 -19.68 -10.61 -14.98
N ILE A 333 -18.39 -10.41 -14.75
CA ILE A 333 -17.30 -11.14 -15.44
C ILE A 333 -16.13 -11.18 -14.44
N ALA A 334 -15.53 -12.36 -14.23
CA ALA A 334 -14.44 -12.53 -13.28
C ALA A 334 -13.32 -11.50 -13.53
N ALA A 335 -12.79 -10.91 -12.45
CA ALA A 335 -11.68 -9.96 -12.51
C ALA A 335 -10.62 -10.49 -13.49
N SER A 336 -10.35 -9.71 -14.55
CA SER A 336 -9.62 -10.19 -15.72
C SER A 336 -8.33 -10.89 -15.31
N ALA A 337 -7.92 -11.93 -16.04
CA ALA A 337 -6.70 -12.70 -15.74
C ALA A 337 -5.50 -11.83 -15.29
N PRO A 338 -5.15 -10.70 -15.99
CA PRO A 338 -4.09 -9.80 -15.52
C PRO A 338 -4.39 -9.10 -14.17
N ALA A 339 -5.63 -8.72 -13.87
CA ALA A 339 -5.99 -8.12 -12.58
C ALA A 339 -5.88 -9.15 -11.42
N ARG A 340 -6.22 -10.42 -11.67
CA ARG A 340 -6.00 -11.51 -10.71
C ARG A 340 -4.51 -11.76 -10.48
N GLU A 341 -3.70 -11.75 -11.55
CA GLU A 341 -2.25 -11.89 -11.47
C GLU A 341 -1.59 -10.72 -10.71
N GLN A 342 -1.93 -9.48 -11.05
CA GLN A 342 -1.49 -8.27 -10.34
C GLN A 342 -1.85 -8.32 -8.86
N ARG A 343 -3.05 -8.80 -8.50
CA ARG A 343 -3.45 -9.01 -7.10
C ARG A 343 -2.54 -10.04 -6.41
N MET A 344 -2.28 -11.19 -7.03
CA MET A 344 -1.38 -12.20 -6.47
C MET A 344 0.04 -11.66 -6.29
N VAL A 345 0.53 -10.81 -7.20
CA VAL A 345 1.81 -10.11 -7.06
C VAL A 345 1.80 -9.16 -5.86
N VAL A 346 0.79 -8.29 -5.72
CA VAL A 346 0.67 -7.36 -4.59
C VAL A 346 0.56 -8.09 -3.24
N GLU A 347 -0.31 -9.10 -3.14
CA GLU A 347 -0.47 -9.90 -1.91
C GLU A 347 0.83 -10.61 -1.53
N SER A 348 1.53 -11.18 -2.51
CA SER A 348 2.84 -11.82 -2.32
C SER A 348 3.90 -10.84 -1.82
N LEU A 349 4.03 -9.66 -2.45
CA LEU A 349 5.00 -8.64 -2.05
C LEU A 349 4.76 -8.17 -0.60
N ILE A 350 3.51 -7.97 -0.19
CA ILE A 350 3.17 -7.61 1.21
C ILE A 350 3.64 -8.70 2.17
N SER A 351 3.44 -9.98 1.84
CA SER A 351 3.81 -11.11 2.71
C SER A 351 5.32 -11.28 2.91
N ILE A 352 6.15 -11.02 1.88
CA ILE A 352 7.62 -11.14 1.99
C ILE A 352 8.29 -9.88 2.54
N THR A 353 7.66 -8.71 2.42
CA THR A 353 8.17 -7.43 2.92
C THR A 353 8.54 -7.54 4.40
N PRO A 354 9.75 -7.11 4.82
CA PRO A 354 10.17 -7.20 6.22
C PRO A 354 9.28 -6.33 7.13
N PRO A 355 8.95 -6.78 8.36
CA PRO A 355 8.14 -6.00 9.30
C PRO A 355 8.92 -4.87 9.99
N GLN A 356 10.23 -4.78 9.80
CA GLN A 356 11.06 -3.73 10.39
C GLN A 356 10.75 -2.36 9.77
N ARG A 357 10.74 -1.32 10.62
CA ARG A 357 10.72 0.09 10.20
C ARG A 357 11.91 0.38 9.28
N ASP A 358 11.71 1.30 8.33
CA ASP A 358 12.71 1.72 7.33
C ASP A 358 13.22 0.59 6.41
N SER A 359 12.58 -0.59 6.39
CA SER A 359 12.90 -1.66 5.43
C SER A 359 12.55 -1.29 3.99
N VAL A 360 11.44 -0.58 3.82
CA VAL A 360 10.98 0.06 2.57
C VAL A 360 10.41 1.43 2.91
N SER A 361 10.41 2.37 1.96
CA SER A 361 9.95 3.74 2.21
C SER A 361 8.44 3.83 2.50
N CYS A 362 8.03 4.83 3.29
CA CYS A 362 6.63 5.03 3.63
C CYS A 362 5.76 5.30 2.37
N GLY A 363 6.28 6.08 1.41
CA GLY A 363 5.62 6.30 0.11
C GLY A 363 5.42 5.00 -0.69
N PHE A 364 6.40 4.08 -0.69
CA PHE A 364 6.23 2.77 -1.32
C PHE A 364 5.11 1.96 -0.65
N LEU A 365 5.06 1.92 0.68
CA LEU A 365 3.99 1.23 1.41
C LEU A 365 2.60 1.84 1.12
N LEU A 366 2.48 3.17 1.10
CA LEU A 366 1.23 3.87 0.79
C LEU A 366 0.75 3.61 -0.64
N ARG A 367 1.66 3.62 -1.62
CA ARG A 367 1.31 3.28 -3.01
C ARG A 367 0.96 1.81 -3.18
N LEU A 368 1.63 0.91 -2.46
CA LEU A 368 1.27 -0.51 -2.40
C LEU A 368 -0.10 -0.73 -1.73
N LEU A 369 -0.43 0.07 -0.71
CA LEU A 369 -1.71 0.05 0.00
C LEU A 369 -2.86 0.52 -0.90
N ARG A 370 -2.64 1.60 -1.66
CA ARG A 370 -3.57 2.04 -2.72
C ARG A 370 -3.84 0.93 -3.74
N LEU A 371 -2.82 0.25 -4.24
CA LEU A 371 -2.99 -0.90 -5.15
C LEU A 371 -3.73 -2.07 -4.47
N ALA A 372 -3.40 -2.39 -3.22
CA ALA A 372 -4.04 -3.46 -2.46
C ALA A 372 -5.55 -3.21 -2.26
N ILE A 373 -5.94 -1.97 -1.95
CA ILE A 373 -7.35 -1.57 -1.83
C ILE A 373 -8.05 -1.62 -3.19
N MET A 374 -7.44 -1.04 -4.23
CA MET A 374 -7.97 -1.03 -5.61
C MET A 374 -8.21 -2.44 -6.16
N LEU A 375 -7.28 -3.37 -5.92
CA LEU A 375 -7.36 -4.78 -6.35
C LEU A 375 -8.13 -5.69 -5.37
N LYS A 376 -8.72 -5.11 -4.31
CA LYS A 376 -9.50 -5.81 -3.27
C LYS A 376 -8.73 -6.97 -2.61
N ALA A 377 -7.46 -6.75 -2.30
CA ALA A 377 -6.57 -7.70 -1.65
C ALA A 377 -7.11 -8.21 -0.30
N ALA A 378 -6.57 -9.33 0.20
CA ALA A 378 -6.99 -9.95 1.44
C ALA A 378 -6.93 -8.95 2.63
N PRO A 379 -8.03 -8.75 3.40
CA PRO A 379 -8.08 -7.72 4.45
C PRO A 379 -6.97 -7.82 5.49
N ALA A 380 -6.54 -9.04 5.84
CA ALA A 380 -5.42 -9.25 6.77
C ALA A 380 -4.09 -8.66 6.27
N LEU A 381 -3.82 -8.71 4.96
CA LEU A 381 -2.63 -8.11 4.35
C LEU A 381 -2.74 -6.58 4.28
N VAL A 382 -3.96 -6.06 4.04
CA VAL A 382 -4.24 -4.62 4.08
C VAL A 382 -4.00 -4.06 5.48
N THR A 383 -4.55 -4.67 6.53
CA THR A 383 -4.32 -4.25 7.92
C THR A 383 -2.86 -4.41 8.37
N GLU A 384 -2.15 -5.43 7.90
CA GLU A 384 -0.71 -5.58 8.14
C GLU A 384 0.10 -4.46 7.47
N LEU A 385 -0.30 -4.05 6.26
CA LEU A 385 0.32 -2.94 5.54
C LEU A 385 0.01 -1.58 6.21
N GLU A 386 -1.21 -1.38 6.71
CA GLU A 386 -1.62 -0.21 7.49
C GLU A 386 -0.79 -0.04 8.77
N LYS A 387 -0.53 -1.14 9.51
CA LYS A 387 0.38 -1.12 10.68
C LYS A 387 1.78 -0.66 10.28
N ARG A 388 2.35 -1.20 9.20
CA ARG A 388 3.70 -0.86 8.72
C ARG A 388 3.80 0.59 8.25
N VAL A 389 2.75 1.13 7.62
CA VAL A 389 2.65 2.57 7.33
C VAL A 389 2.61 3.38 8.62
N GLY A 390 1.79 2.97 9.60
CA GLY A 390 1.72 3.59 10.92
C GLY A 390 3.08 3.69 11.63
N MET A 391 3.95 2.69 11.51
CA MET A 391 5.30 2.68 12.10
C MET A 391 6.26 3.76 11.55
N GLN A 392 5.93 4.40 10.43
CA GLN A 392 6.77 5.41 9.78
C GLN A 392 5.94 6.52 9.09
N LEU A 393 4.76 6.82 9.63
CA LEU A 393 3.81 7.78 9.06
C LEU A 393 4.39 9.21 9.00
N GLU A 394 5.34 9.53 9.87
CA GLU A 394 6.06 10.81 9.90
C GLU A 394 6.99 11.04 8.69
N GLN A 395 7.15 10.04 7.83
CA GLN A 395 7.90 10.09 6.56
C GLN A 395 6.99 10.18 5.33
N ALA A 396 5.66 10.13 5.49
CA ALA A 396 4.72 10.16 4.39
C ALA A 396 4.62 11.55 3.75
N ALA A 397 4.50 11.58 2.42
CA ALA A 397 4.12 12.78 1.68
C ALA A 397 2.59 12.90 1.59
N LEU A 398 2.07 14.13 1.53
CA LEU A 398 0.63 14.38 1.38
C LEU A 398 0.06 13.69 0.13
N ALA A 399 0.78 13.70 -0.98
CA ALA A 399 0.33 13.09 -2.24
C ALA A 399 0.14 11.56 -2.14
N ASP A 400 0.96 10.87 -1.35
CA ASP A 400 0.83 9.43 -1.13
C ASP A 400 -0.32 9.09 -0.16
N LEU A 401 -0.69 10.01 0.73
CA LEU A 401 -1.77 9.86 1.71
C LEU A 401 -3.18 10.11 1.10
N LEU A 402 -3.25 10.80 -0.05
CA LEU A 402 -4.48 11.07 -0.80
C LEU A 402 -4.97 9.83 -1.59
N ILE A 403 -5.30 8.77 -0.85
CA ILE A 403 -5.82 7.51 -1.40
C ILE A 403 -7.31 7.68 -1.74
N PRO A 404 -7.74 7.48 -3.01
CA PRO A 404 -9.14 7.61 -3.41
C PRO A 404 -10.04 6.60 -2.69
N SER A 405 -11.31 6.95 -2.48
CA SER A 405 -12.27 5.95 -1.99
C SER A 405 -12.73 5.04 -3.14
N TYR A 406 -12.36 3.76 -3.07
CA TYR A 406 -12.79 2.73 -4.02
C TYR A 406 -14.08 2.00 -3.57
N GLY A 407 -14.78 2.54 -2.56
CA GLY A 407 -16.02 1.99 -1.99
C GLY A 407 -17.27 2.82 -2.32
N ARG A 408 -18.39 2.54 -1.62
CA ARG A 408 -19.64 3.34 -1.72
C ARG A 408 -19.63 4.60 -0.84
N ALA A 409 -18.46 5.19 -0.58
CA ALA A 409 -18.40 6.48 0.12
C ALA A 409 -18.50 7.60 -0.92
N ASP A 410 -19.34 8.60 -0.65
CA ASP A 410 -19.46 9.79 -1.51
C ASP A 410 -18.24 10.73 -1.39
N THR A 411 -17.27 10.43 -0.52
CA THR A 411 -16.05 11.24 -0.35
C THR A 411 -14.96 10.88 -1.36
N ALA A 412 -14.28 11.89 -1.90
CA ALA A 412 -13.22 11.72 -2.90
C ALA A 412 -12.04 10.85 -2.40
N TYR A 413 -11.75 10.92 -1.10
CA TYR A 413 -10.66 10.20 -0.44
C TYR A 413 -11.15 9.31 0.70
N ASP A 414 -10.39 8.25 1.02
CA ASP A 414 -10.67 7.38 2.16
C ASP A 414 -10.15 7.98 3.47
N VAL A 415 -11.00 8.78 4.12
CA VAL A 415 -10.70 9.43 5.41
C VAL A 415 -10.64 8.42 6.56
N ASP A 416 -11.40 7.31 6.46
CA ASP A 416 -11.45 6.27 7.51
C ASP A 416 -10.18 5.40 7.49
N LEU A 417 -9.52 5.28 6.33
CA LEU A 417 -8.17 4.74 6.20
C LEU A 417 -7.15 5.62 6.91
N VAL A 418 -7.12 6.93 6.62
CA VAL A 418 -6.14 7.85 7.22
C VAL A 418 -6.29 7.93 8.74
N GLN A 419 -7.52 7.87 9.26
CA GLN A 419 -7.76 7.72 10.70
C GLN A 419 -7.06 6.48 11.28
N ARG A 420 -7.26 5.30 10.67
CA ARG A 420 -6.63 4.04 11.12
C ARG A 420 -5.11 4.06 11.02
N LEU A 421 -4.54 4.74 10.02
CA LEU A 421 -3.09 4.95 9.91
C LEU A 421 -2.53 5.78 11.08
N VAL A 422 -3.25 6.84 11.50
CA VAL A 422 -2.89 7.66 12.66
C VAL A 422 -3.05 6.88 13.96
N GLU A 423 -4.11 6.07 14.11
CA GLU A 423 -4.30 5.17 15.25
C GLU A 423 -3.13 4.17 15.38
N HIS A 424 -2.71 3.54 14.28
CA HIS A 424 -1.54 2.65 14.27
C HIS A 424 -0.22 3.37 14.62
N PHE A 425 -0.02 4.59 14.12
CA PHE A 425 1.14 5.42 14.50
C PHE A 425 1.18 5.69 16.02
N LEU A 426 0.05 6.07 16.62
CA LEU A 426 -0.01 6.37 18.06
C LEU A 426 0.21 5.13 18.94
N VAL A 427 -0.33 3.98 18.54
CA VAL A 427 -0.08 2.69 19.23
C VAL A 427 1.41 2.31 19.16
N GLN A 428 2.06 2.53 18.02
CA GLN A 428 3.49 2.26 17.86
C GLN A 428 4.34 3.20 18.74
N GLU A 429 4.07 4.50 18.72
CA GLU A 429 4.77 5.50 19.55
C GLU A 429 4.64 5.18 21.04
N GLN A 430 3.44 4.84 21.51
CA GLN A 430 3.22 4.46 22.91
C GLN A 430 3.98 3.18 23.29
N THR A 431 4.06 2.21 22.37
CA THR A 431 4.85 0.99 22.58
C THR A 431 6.35 1.28 22.64
N ALA A 432 6.85 2.20 21.82
CA ALA A 432 8.25 2.63 21.83
C ALA A 432 8.61 3.43 23.09
N GLU A 433 7.73 4.33 23.53
CA GLU A 433 7.88 5.08 24.79
C GLU A 433 7.95 4.10 25.97
N LEU A 434 7.03 3.15 26.07
CA LEU A 434 7.03 2.11 27.11
C LEU A 434 8.32 1.27 27.10
N ALA A 435 8.77 0.81 25.94
CA ALA A 435 10.02 0.06 25.79
C ALA A 435 11.25 0.87 26.23
N SER A 436 11.28 2.17 25.97
CA SER A 436 12.36 3.09 26.42
C SER A 436 12.30 3.44 27.91
N SER A 437 11.16 3.22 28.57
CA SER A 437 10.93 3.56 29.98
C SER A 437 11.13 2.39 30.95
N SER A 438 11.43 1.20 30.44
CA SER A 438 11.61 -0.01 31.25
C SER A 438 12.85 0.11 32.15
N PRO A 439 12.73 0.08 33.48
CA PRO A 439 13.87 0.23 34.37
C PRO A 439 14.75 -1.02 34.30
N GLU A 440 16.04 -0.84 34.01
CA GLU A 440 17.02 -1.88 34.27
C GLU A 440 16.96 -2.25 35.76
N ARG A 441 16.64 -3.53 36.06
CA ARG A 441 17.01 -4.13 37.33
C ARG A 441 18.52 -4.40 37.32
N GLY A 442 19.30 -3.33 37.27
CA GLY A 442 20.73 -3.37 37.54
C GLY A 442 20.95 -3.47 39.04
N GLU A 443 21.64 -4.52 39.48
CA GLU A 443 22.24 -4.52 40.82
C GLU A 443 23.22 -3.34 40.95
N PRO A 444 23.41 -2.77 42.15
CA PRO A 444 24.37 -1.70 42.36
C PRO A 444 25.78 -2.20 42.04
N SER A 445 26.33 -1.76 40.90
CA SER A 445 27.71 -2.03 40.53
C SER A 445 28.65 -1.48 41.61
N PRO A 446 29.70 -2.21 42.01
CA PRO A 446 30.59 -1.77 43.06
C PRO A 446 31.35 -0.50 42.64
N PRO A 447 31.67 0.41 43.57
CA PRO A 447 32.36 1.65 43.25
C PRO A 447 33.79 1.38 42.78
N LEU A 448 34.09 1.79 41.55
CA LEU A 448 35.47 1.83 41.04
C LEU A 448 36.25 2.99 41.69
N PRO A 449 37.57 2.83 41.95
CA PRO A 449 38.37 3.85 42.61
C PRO A 449 38.61 5.09 41.71
N PRO A 450 38.89 6.26 42.30
CA PRO A 450 38.77 7.54 41.62
C PRO A 450 40.08 8.03 40.98
N GLU A 451 40.46 7.51 39.82
CA GLU A 451 41.51 8.13 38.98
C GLU A 451 41.10 8.23 37.50
N TYR A 452 41.59 9.29 36.83
CA TYR A 452 41.35 9.67 35.43
C TYR A 452 39.94 10.14 35.03
N TYR A 453 39.58 11.35 35.48
CA TYR A 453 38.72 12.23 34.68
C TYR A 453 39.50 12.79 33.48
N GLY A 454 39.17 12.35 32.27
CA GLY A 454 39.72 12.89 31.02
C GLY A 454 38.96 12.41 29.78
N ALA A 455 38.34 13.34 29.05
CA ALA A 455 37.86 13.15 27.68
C ALA A 455 36.73 12.12 27.39
N ARG A 456 35.61 12.14 28.15
CA ARG A 456 34.34 11.51 27.67
C ARG A 456 33.03 12.31 27.86
N ALA A 457 33.10 13.53 28.39
CA ALA A 457 31.91 14.38 28.59
C ALA A 457 31.29 14.96 27.30
N ALA A 458 31.88 14.72 26.12
CA ALA A 458 31.43 15.29 24.83
C ALA A 458 30.67 14.29 23.92
N ALA A 459 30.45 13.05 24.35
CA ALA A 459 29.87 11.98 23.52
C ALA A 459 28.47 11.52 23.97
N ALA A 460 27.80 12.26 24.85
CA ALA A 460 26.52 11.90 25.49
C ALA A 460 25.34 12.79 25.08
N ALA A 461 25.36 13.32 23.84
CA ALA A 461 24.30 14.15 23.27
C ALA A 461 23.61 13.48 22.07
N ALA A 462 23.37 12.17 22.14
CA ALA A 462 22.36 11.55 21.29
C ALA A 462 20.98 12.05 21.76
N PRO A 463 20.08 12.52 20.87
CA PRO A 463 18.75 12.94 21.28
C PRO A 463 18.01 11.76 21.91
N SER A 464 17.48 11.96 23.13
CA SER A 464 16.65 10.97 23.82
C SER A 464 15.50 10.50 22.92
N ALA A 465 15.11 9.22 23.03
CA ALA A 465 14.00 8.65 22.28
C ALA A 465 12.70 9.48 22.42
N ALA A 466 12.46 10.08 23.59
CA ALA A 466 11.34 11.01 23.80
C ALA A 466 11.40 12.27 22.92
N ALA A 467 12.60 12.82 22.67
CA ALA A 467 12.77 13.95 21.75
C ALA A 467 12.61 13.54 20.28
N ALA A 468 12.96 12.31 19.93
CA ALA A 468 12.70 11.75 18.60
C ALA A 468 11.19 11.55 18.35
N GLY A 469 10.47 10.98 19.33
CA GLY A 469 9.00 10.79 19.27
C GLY A 469 8.23 12.11 19.22
N LEU A 470 8.59 13.12 20.02
CA LEU A 470 8.01 14.46 19.92
C LEU A 470 8.18 15.06 18.52
N ASN A 471 9.35 14.87 17.88
CA ASN A 471 9.59 15.31 16.50
C ASN A 471 8.78 14.50 15.47
N ALA A 472 8.54 13.20 15.70
CA ALA A 472 7.68 12.37 14.85
C ALA A 472 6.21 12.82 14.94
N LYS A 473 5.67 12.96 16.17
CA LYS A 473 4.31 13.45 16.45
C LYS A 473 4.07 14.82 15.82
N ALA A 474 5.03 15.75 15.91
CA ALA A 474 4.95 17.07 15.27
C ALA A 474 5.01 17.03 13.73
N ARG A 475 5.72 16.07 13.12
CA ARG A 475 5.68 15.85 11.66
C ARG A 475 4.32 15.30 11.22
N VAL A 476 3.79 14.28 11.91
CA VAL A 476 2.45 13.72 11.60
C VAL A 476 1.36 14.77 11.79
N ALA A 477 1.44 15.63 12.81
CA ALA A 477 0.50 16.74 12.99
C ALA A 477 0.46 17.68 11.77
N ARG A 478 1.61 18.12 11.26
CA ARG A 478 1.67 18.98 10.06
C ARG A 478 1.16 18.28 8.80
N LEU A 479 1.44 16.98 8.65
CA LEU A 479 0.91 16.17 7.55
C LEU A 479 -0.62 16.07 7.63
N LEU A 480 -1.15 15.81 8.82
CA LEU A 480 -2.57 15.64 9.07
C LEU A 480 -3.35 16.94 8.90
N ASP A 481 -2.81 18.08 9.37
CA ASP A 481 -3.40 19.40 9.16
C ASP A 481 -3.44 19.76 7.66
N SER A 482 -2.39 19.38 6.91
CA SER A 482 -2.34 19.56 5.45
C SER A 482 -3.36 18.67 4.72
N TYR A 483 -3.50 17.40 5.15
CA TYR A 483 -4.51 16.47 4.65
C TYR A 483 -5.93 16.97 4.94
N LEU A 484 -6.21 17.41 6.17
CA LEU A 484 -7.48 18.02 6.57
C LEU A 484 -7.81 19.24 5.71
N SER A 485 -6.83 20.08 5.37
CA SER A 485 -7.02 21.22 4.47
C SER A 485 -7.40 20.82 3.04
N GLU A 486 -6.86 19.72 2.51
CA GLU A 486 -7.28 19.17 1.20
C GLU A 486 -8.67 18.53 1.26
N VAL A 487 -8.92 17.59 2.19
CA VAL A 487 -10.23 16.90 2.26
C VAL A 487 -11.37 17.81 2.68
N SER A 488 -11.10 18.92 3.39
CA SER A 488 -12.12 19.92 3.75
C SER A 488 -12.78 20.63 2.57
N ARG A 489 -12.24 20.49 1.35
CA ARG A 489 -12.84 21.02 0.12
C ARG A 489 -13.95 20.11 -0.42
N ASP A 490 -14.01 18.87 0.03
CA ASP A 490 -15.02 17.89 -0.36
C ASP A 490 -16.34 18.13 0.39
N ARG A 491 -17.39 18.49 -0.34
CA ARG A 491 -18.72 18.77 0.21
C ARG A 491 -19.39 17.56 0.86
N ASN A 492 -18.94 16.35 0.55
CA ASN A 492 -19.47 15.10 1.08
C ASN A 492 -18.76 14.68 2.37
N LEU A 493 -17.69 15.37 2.78
CA LEU A 493 -17.05 15.15 4.07
C LEU A 493 -18.01 15.53 5.21
N SER A 494 -18.17 14.65 6.19
CA SER A 494 -19.00 14.93 7.36
C SER A 494 -18.21 15.63 8.46
N LEU A 495 -18.91 16.49 9.21
CA LEU A 495 -18.34 17.23 10.34
C LEU A 495 -17.76 16.29 11.41
N THR A 496 -18.38 15.12 11.60
CA THR A 496 -17.90 14.13 12.56
C THR A 496 -16.57 13.52 12.13
N LYS A 497 -16.39 13.15 10.85
CA LYS A 497 -15.11 12.62 10.36
C LYS A 497 -14.00 13.66 10.44
N PHE A 498 -14.28 14.91 10.04
CA PHE A 498 -13.31 16.00 10.18
C PHE A 498 -12.85 16.17 11.63
N GLN A 499 -13.78 16.21 12.59
CA GLN A 499 -13.45 16.42 14.01
C GLN A 499 -12.69 15.25 14.64
N VAL A 500 -13.14 14.02 14.42
CA VAL A 500 -12.45 12.82 14.93
C VAL A 500 -11.01 12.77 14.42
N LEU A 501 -10.79 13.12 13.15
CA LEU A 501 -9.44 13.15 12.59
C LEU A 501 -8.61 14.33 13.13
N ALA A 502 -9.19 15.53 13.28
CA ALA A 502 -8.53 16.69 13.89
C ALA A 502 -8.07 16.43 15.34
N GLU A 503 -8.94 15.81 16.14
CA GLU A 503 -8.74 15.48 17.56
C GLU A 503 -7.96 14.16 17.79
N SER A 504 -7.58 13.44 16.72
CA SER A 504 -6.91 12.13 16.83
C SER A 504 -5.52 12.17 17.47
N LEU A 505 -4.79 13.29 17.34
CA LEU A 505 -3.44 13.45 17.88
C LEU A 505 -3.44 14.15 19.26
N PRO A 506 -2.54 13.78 20.19
CA PRO A 506 -2.39 14.46 21.48
C PRO A 506 -2.12 15.97 21.35
N GLU A 507 -2.59 16.77 22.31
CA GLU A 507 -2.37 18.23 22.32
C GLU A 507 -0.89 18.65 22.28
N SER A 508 0.02 17.79 22.75
CA SER A 508 1.48 18.00 22.71
C SER A 508 2.10 17.81 21.32
N ALA A 509 1.39 17.19 20.37
CA ALA A 509 1.85 17.04 18.99
C ALA A 509 1.80 18.36 18.20
N ARG A 510 0.90 19.29 18.57
CA ARG A 510 0.76 20.61 17.95
C ARG A 510 1.33 21.71 18.85
N THR A 511 2.44 22.29 18.40
CA THR A 511 3.01 23.52 18.97
C THR A 511 2.38 24.80 18.40
N CYS A 512 1.72 24.70 17.24
CA CYS A 512 1.04 25.79 16.56
C CYS A 512 -0.15 25.24 15.77
N ASP A 513 -1.31 25.88 15.85
CA ASP A 513 -2.58 25.40 15.27
C ASP A 513 -2.92 26.07 13.92
N ASP A 514 -1.99 26.81 13.31
CA ASP A 514 -2.20 27.51 12.03
C ASP A 514 -2.66 26.60 10.89
N GLY A 515 -2.13 25.37 10.83
CA GLY A 515 -2.54 24.36 9.85
C GLY A 515 -3.99 23.94 10.06
N LEU A 516 -4.34 23.64 11.30
CA LEU A 516 -5.69 23.28 11.72
C LEU A 516 -6.69 24.41 11.50
N TYR A 517 -6.31 25.67 11.74
CA TYR A 517 -7.13 26.84 11.39
C TYR A 517 -7.39 26.93 9.89
N ARG A 518 -6.37 26.77 9.03
CA ARG A 518 -6.56 26.75 7.55
C ARG A 518 -7.50 25.63 7.10
N ALA A 519 -7.45 24.47 7.74
CA ALA A 519 -8.36 23.36 7.46
C ALA A 519 -9.80 23.65 7.91
N VAL A 520 -9.99 24.19 9.12
CA VAL A 520 -11.30 24.65 9.62
C VAL A 520 -11.87 25.73 8.71
N ASP A 521 -11.05 26.69 8.27
CA ASP A 521 -11.49 27.77 7.38
C ASP A 521 -11.94 27.25 6.01
N SER A 522 -11.16 26.33 5.45
CA SER A 522 -11.46 25.67 4.18
C SER A 522 -12.76 24.86 4.27
N TYR A 523 -12.98 24.15 5.38
CA TYR A 523 -14.24 23.45 5.66
C TYR A 523 -15.43 24.42 5.77
N LEU A 524 -15.28 25.52 6.51
CA LEU A 524 -16.32 26.56 6.59
C LEU A 524 -16.61 27.22 5.22
N LYS A 525 -15.64 27.23 4.30
CA LYS A 525 -15.81 27.70 2.92
C LYS A 525 -16.61 26.71 2.07
N ALA A 526 -16.30 25.43 2.18
CA ALA A 526 -16.93 24.38 1.37
C ALA A 526 -18.35 24.01 1.84
N HIS A 527 -18.63 24.17 3.14
CA HIS A 527 -19.89 23.80 3.79
C HIS A 527 -20.63 25.04 4.37
N PRO A 528 -21.14 25.97 3.53
CA PRO A 528 -21.84 27.17 4.02
C PRO A 528 -23.15 26.86 4.77
N THR A 529 -23.72 25.67 4.55
CA THR A 529 -24.98 25.17 5.14
C THR A 529 -24.87 24.78 6.62
N LEU A 530 -23.67 24.76 7.21
CA LEU A 530 -23.48 24.44 8.63
C LEU A 530 -24.22 25.41 9.54
N THR A 531 -24.94 24.86 10.52
CA THR A 531 -25.60 25.63 11.58
C THR A 531 -24.58 26.32 12.49
N GLU A 532 -25.00 27.40 13.19
CA GLU A 532 -24.12 28.10 14.14
C GLU A 532 -23.55 27.16 15.22
N HIS A 533 -24.36 26.21 15.70
CA HIS A 533 -23.93 25.19 16.65
C HIS A 533 -22.82 24.29 16.08
N GLU A 534 -22.94 23.88 14.82
CA GLU A 534 -21.93 23.08 14.13
C GLU A 534 -20.64 23.87 13.87
N ARG A 535 -20.74 25.14 13.45
CA ARG A 535 -19.57 26.03 13.28
C ARG A 535 -18.85 26.23 14.62
N LYS A 536 -19.58 26.43 15.71
CA LYS A 536 -19.03 26.54 17.07
C LYS A 536 -18.37 25.23 17.54
N ARG A 537 -18.97 24.08 17.21
CA ARG A 537 -18.40 22.76 17.52
C ARG A 537 -17.12 22.51 16.72
N LEU A 538 -17.10 22.88 15.44
CA LEU A 538 -15.92 22.81 14.56
C LEU A 538 -14.77 23.69 15.09
N CYS A 539 -15.04 24.95 15.44
CA CYS A 539 -14.00 25.86 15.91
C CYS A 539 -13.41 25.49 17.28
N ARG A 540 -13.99 24.50 18.00
CA ARG A 540 -13.46 24.01 19.27
C ARG A 540 -12.21 23.15 19.11
N VAL A 541 -11.96 22.57 17.92
CA VAL A 541 -10.81 21.67 17.70
C VAL A 541 -9.46 22.39 17.71
N MET A 542 -9.44 23.71 17.57
CA MET A 542 -8.24 24.54 17.53
C MET A 542 -8.11 25.41 18.80
N ASP A 543 -6.90 25.52 19.33
CA ASP A 543 -6.58 26.45 20.41
C ASP A 543 -6.16 27.81 19.85
N CYS A 544 -7.01 28.82 20.05
CA CYS A 544 -6.73 30.20 19.67
C CYS A 544 -5.48 30.80 20.34
N GLN A 545 -4.96 30.19 21.42
CA GLN A 545 -3.69 30.58 22.03
C GLN A 545 -2.49 30.09 21.21
N LYS A 546 -2.59 28.93 20.55
CA LYS A 546 -1.51 28.34 19.71
C LYS A 546 -1.42 28.91 18.29
N LEU A 547 -2.34 29.77 17.86
CA LEU A 547 -2.26 30.44 16.56
C LEU A 547 -1.07 31.43 16.51
N SER A 548 -0.46 31.60 15.35
CA SER A 548 0.50 32.69 15.09
C SER A 548 -0.18 34.07 15.08
N MET A 549 0.60 35.15 15.09
CA MET A 549 0.07 36.51 14.97
C MET A 549 -0.70 36.70 13.65
N ASP A 550 -0.15 36.20 12.54
CA ASP A 550 -0.77 36.30 11.22
C ASP A 550 -2.08 35.49 11.13
N ALA A 551 -2.10 34.31 11.75
CA ALA A 551 -3.31 33.50 11.85
C ALA A 551 -4.37 34.14 12.76
N CYS A 552 -3.98 34.76 13.88
CA CYS A 552 -4.87 35.56 14.72
C CYS A 552 -5.49 36.72 13.93
N MET A 553 -4.67 37.52 13.23
CA MET A 553 -5.15 38.64 12.40
C MET A 553 -6.11 38.18 11.29
N HIS A 554 -5.81 37.08 10.59
CA HIS A 554 -6.71 36.51 9.59
C HIS A 554 -8.01 35.97 10.21
N ALA A 555 -7.96 35.34 11.39
CA ALA A 555 -9.14 34.86 12.10
C ALA A 555 -10.00 36.00 12.68
N ALA A 556 -9.40 37.11 13.12
CA ALA A 556 -10.12 38.29 13.58
C ALA A 556 -11.00 38.92 12.49
N GLN A 557 -10.57 38.83 11.22
CA GLN A 557 -11.27 39.36 10.05
C GLN A 557 -12.22 38.35 9.38
N ASN A 558 -12.33 37.12 9.90
CA ASN A 558 -13.02 36.04 9.22
C ASN A 558 -14.51 35.93 9.62
N GLU A 559 -15.38 36.50 8.78
CA GLU A 559 -16.84 36.51 8.96
C GLU A 559 -17.50 35.12 9.08
N ARG A 560 -16.80 34.04 8.69
CA ARG A 560 -17.32 32.66 8.81
C ARG A 560 -17.21 32.10 10.23
N LEU A 561 -16.36 32.68 11.09
CA LEU A 561 -16.16 32.25 12.47
C LEU A 561 -17.27 32.80 13.39
N PRO A 562 -17.74 32.01 14.39
CA PRO A 562 -18.65 32.53 15.40
C PRO A 562 -18.00 33.68 16.21
N LEU A 563 -18.76 34.74 16.50
CA LEU A 563 -18.25 35.93 17.22
C LEU A 563 -17.49 35.62 18.53
N ARG A 564 -17.92 34.58 19.27
CA ARG A 564 -17.23 34.12 20.49
C ARG A 564 -15.79 33.64 20.23
N VAL A 565 -15.53 33.03 19.07
CA VAL A 565 -14.20 32.58 18.65
C VAL A 565 -13.35 33.78 18.26
N VAL A 566 -13.91 34.72 17.49
CA VAL A 566 -13.24 35.98 17.12
C VAL A 566 -12.79 36.77 18.34
N VAL A 567 -13.64 36.90 19.37
CA VAL A 567 -13.26 37.55 20.64
C VAL A 567 -12.16 36.79 21.38
N GLN A 568 -12.15 35.45 21.34
CA GLN A 568 -11.09 34.64 21.95
C GLN A 568 -9.74 34.80 21.22
N VAL A 569 -9.77 34.95 19.89
CA VAL A 569 -8.59 35.25 19.06
C VAL A 569 -8.04 36.64 19.38
N LEU A 570 -8.88 37.67 19.39
CA LEU A 570 -8.47 39.04 19.73
C LEU A 570 -7.88 39.13 21.15
N PHE A 571 -8.41 38.36 22.10
CA PHE A 571 -7.84 38.28 23.45
C PHE A 571 -6.47 37.58 23.47
N SER A 572 -6.29 36.49 22.72
CA SER A 572 -4.99 35.80 22.65
C SER A 572 -3.94 36.65 21.92
N GLU A 573 -4.35 37.42 20.92
CA GLU A 573 -3.53 38.44 20.23
C GLU A 573 -3.06 39.52 21.22
N GLN A 574 -3.97 40.14 21.97
CA GLN A 574 -3.64 41.19 22.95
C GLN A 574 -2.67 40.68 24.04
N VAL A 575 -2.83 39.44 24.50
CA VAL A 575 -1.91 38.80 25.47
C VAL A 575 -0.52 38.58 24.84
N LYS A 576 -0.44 38.14 23.58
CA LYS A 576 0.83 37.97 22.86
C LYS A 576 1.55 39.30 22.64
N ILE A 577 0.82 40.35 22.25
CA ILE A 577 1.37 41.71 22.10
C ILE A 577 1.90 42.21 23.45
N SER A 578 1.12 42.10 24.52
CA SER A 578 1.53 42.51 25.88
C SER A 578 2.79 41.77 26.36
N ASN A 579 2.86 40.45 26.14
CA ASN A 579 4.01 39.64 26.50
C ASN A 579 5.26 39.98 25.65
N ALA A 580 5.10 40.26 24.35
CA ALA A 580 6.20 40.67 23.49
C ALA A 580 6.76 42.05 23.88
N LEU A 581 5.88 42.99 24.25
CA LEU A 581 6.27 44.30 24.78
C LEU A 581 6.99 44.19 26.12
N ALA A 582 6.52 43.32 27.02
CA ALA A 582 7.16 43.06 28.32
C ALA A 582 8.48 42.30 28.22
N SER A 583 8.67 41.48 27.18
CA SER A 583 9.87 40.67 26.96
C SER A 583 10.96 41.38 26.14
N SER A 584 10.68 42.58 25.62
CA SER A 584 11.64 43.36 24.83
C SER A 584 12.54 44.21 25.74
N PRO A 585 13.88 44.00 25.76
CA PRO A 585 14.78 44.78 26.61
C PRO A 585 14.91 46.26 26.21
N GLY A 586 14.27 46.69 25.11
CA GLY A 586 14.27 48.09 24.66
C GLY A 586 13.20 49.00 25.28
N ALA A 587 12.16 48.44 25.92
CA ALA A 587 11.02 49.25 26.42
C ALA A 587 11.41 50.26 27.53
N ALA A 588 12.48 49.98 28.28
CA ALA A 588 13.00 50.87 29.31
C ALA A 588 13.78 52.10 28.77
N ALA A 589 14.15 52.11 27.48
CA ALA A 589 15.03 53.14 26.92
C ALA A 589 14.34 54.46 26.52
N LEU A 590 13.00 54.51 26.50
CA LEU A 590 12.23 55.68 26.05
C LEU A 590 11.64 56.54 27.19
N LEU A 591 11.82 56.15 28.45
CA LEU A 591 11.39 56.94 29.60
C LEU A 591 12.58 57.38 30.47
N GLY A 592 13.10 58.56 30.12
CA GLY A 592 13.69 59.55 31.03
C GLY A 592 14.72 59.11 32.08
N LYS A 593 15.99 59.51 31.87
CA LYS A 593 17.06 59.49 32.89
C LYS A 593 16.61 60.04 34.26
N ALA A 594 16.84 59.26 35.32
CA ALA A 594 17.14 59.75 36.67
C ALA A 594 18.13 58.79 37.36
N ALA A 595 18.87 59.30 38.35
CA ALA A 595 20.07 58.67 38.92
C ALA A 595 19.78 57.49 39.88
N PRO A 596 20.78 56.64 40.22
CA PRO A 596 20.57 55.43 40.99
C PRO A 596 20.69 55.64 42.51
N ASP A 597 19.85 54.95 43.28
CA ASP A 597 20.17 54.47 44.63
C ASP A 597 19.31 53.22 44.96
N ALA A 598 19.80 52.35 45.83
CA ALA A 598 19.44 50.92 45.81
C ALA A 598 18.40 50.46 46.85
N ALA A 599 17.52 49.52 46.45
CA ALA A 599 16.92 48.49 47.30
C ALA A 599 16.33 47.33 46.44
N PRO A 600 16.34 46.06 46.91
CA PRO A 600 15.93 44.91 46.08
C PRO A 600 14.46 44.50 46.22
N LEU A 601 13.90 44.01 45.10
CA LEU A 601 12.87 42.98 44.96
C LEU A 601 11.79 42.84 46.06
N VAL A 602 10.61 43.43 45.80
CA VAL A 602 9.32 42.89 46.28
C VAL A 602 8.42 42.65 45.06
N ALA A 603 7.79 41.48 45.00
CA ALA A 603 6.93 41.12 43.88
C ALA A 603 5.69 42.03 43.79
N ALA A 604 5.43 42.58 42.60
CA ALA A 604 4.20 43.33 42.34
C ALA A 604 2.98 42.39 42.37
N PRO A 605 1.84 42.80 42.96
CA PRO A 605 0.61 42.01 42.93
C PRO A 605 0.02 41.95 41.51
N PRO A 606 -0.83 40.95 41.20
CA PRO A 606 -1.46 40.84 39.88
C PRO A 606 -2.30 42.08 39.55
N PRO A 607 -2.36 42.49 38.26
CA PRO A 607 -3.04 43.71 37.86
C PRO A 607 -4.53 43.65 38.19
N THR A 608 -5.04 44.71 38.82
CA THR A 608 -6.46 44.77 39.18
C THR A 608 -7.33 45.03 37.96
N ARG A 609 -8.58 44.56 38.03
CA ARG A 609 -9.62 44.60 36.98
C ARG A 609 -9.79 45.95 36.24
N ARG A 610 -9.38 47.06 36.85
CA ARG A 610 -9.39 48.41 36.23
C ARG A 610 -8.33 48.58 35.14
N GLN A 611 -7.09 48.11 35.36
CA GLN A 611 -6.00 48.27 34.37
C GLN A 611 -6.20 47.40 33.11
N LEU A 612 -6.96 46.32 33.22
CA LEU A 612 -7.36 45.48 32.08
C LEU A 612 -8.45 46.12 31.19
N LEU A 613 -9.13 47.17 31.65
CA LEU A 613 -10.16 47.87 30.87
C LEU A 613 -9.58 48.98 29.99
N ASP A 614 -8.59 49.73 30.48
CA ASP A 614 -7.94 50.82 29.71
C ASP A 614 -7.09 50.33 28.52
N GLY A 615 -6.78 49.04 28.46
CA GLY A 615 -6.09 48.41 27.32
C GLY A 615 -7.00 47.96 26.18
N THR A 616 -8.32 48.19 26.24
CA THR A 616 -9.24 47.83 25.15
C THR A 616 -9.29 48.92 24.07
N PRO A 617 -9.22 48.59 22.77
CA PRO A 617 -9.36 49.57 21.70
C PRO A 617 -10.67 50.36 21.82
N GLN A 618 -10.64 51.67 21.54
CA GLN A 618 -11.79 52.56 21.70
C GLN A 618 -13.06 52.04 20.99
N SER A 619 -12.89 51.47 19.80
CA SER A 619 -13.94 50.83 19.00
C SER A 619 -14.66 49.68 19.71
N PHE A 620 -13.99 48.98 20.63
CA PHE A 620 -14.59 47.92 21.44
C PHE A 620 -15.42 48.48 22.60
N GLN A 621 -15.00 49.60 23.20
CA GLN A 621 -15.82 50.29 24.22
C GLN A 621 -17.06 50.92 23.59
N ASP A 622 -16.92 51.57 22.43
CA ASP A 622 -18.04 52.16 21.68
C ASP A 622 -19.01 51.07 21.20
N GLY A 623 -18.50 49.96 20.64
CA GLY A 623 -19.30 48.80 20.25
C GLY A 623 -20.01 48.13 21.42
N TRP A 624 -19.36 48.00 22.58
CA TRP A 624 -19.99 47.49 23.81
C TRP A 624 -21.05 48.44 24.37
N ALA A 625 -20.83 49.76 24.30
CA ALA A 625 -21.81 50.77 24.70
C ALA A 625 -23.05 50.74 23.78
N ALA A 626 -22.86 50.63 22.47
CA ALA A 626 -23.93 50.45 21.49
C ALA A 626 -24.72 49.16 21.75
N ALA A 627 -24.04 48.00 21.81
CA ALA A 627 -24.69 46.72 22.08
C ALA A 627 -25.43 46.70 23.43
N LYS A 628 -24.89 47.35 24.48
CA LYS A 628 -25.54 47.49 25.77
C LYS A 628 -26.78 48.40 25.71
N LYS A 629 -26.76 49.45 24.89
CA LYS A 629 -27.93 50.29 24.60
C LYS A 629 -29.01 49.48 23.90
N ASP A 630 -28.64 48.74 22.85
CA ASP A 630 -29.58 47.92 22.07
C ASP A 630 -30.18 46.78 22.90
N ILE A 631 -29.40 46.11 23.75
CA ILE A 631 -29.90 45.12 24.72
C ILE A 631 -30.91 45.75 25.70
N ASN A 632 -30.71 47.00 26.12
CA ASN A 632 -31.65 47.70 26.99
C ASN A 632 -32.92 48.13 26.24
N THR A 633 -32.79 48.60 24.99
CA THR A 633 -33.94 48.89 24.11
C THR A 633 -34.77 47.64 23.86
N LEU A 634 -34.14 46.52 23.48
CA LEU A 634 -34.81 45.23 23.26
C LEU A 634 -35.47 44.68 24.54
N LYS A 635 -34.88 44.92 25.72
CA LYS A 635 -35.54 44.59 27.00
C LYS A 635 -36.79 45.44 27.22
N PHE A 636 -36.72 46.75 26.97
CA PHE A 636 -37.86 47.64 27.09
C PHE A 636 -38.97 47.30 26.08
N GLU A 637 -38.61 46.99 24.84
CA GLU A 637 -39.55 46.50 23.82
C GLU A 637 -40.16 45.15 24.21
N LEU A 638 -39.39 44.23 24.78
CA LEU A 638 -39.88 42.94 25.27
C LEU A 638 -40.84 43.11 26.47
N GLU A 639 -40.56 44.04 27.39
CA GLU A 639 -41.47 44.37 28.50
C GLU A 639 -42.73 45.08 28.01
N SER A 640 -42.61 46.00 27.05
CA SER A 640 -43.75 46.63 26.37
C SER A 640 -44.59 45.60 25.60
N MET A 641 -43.97 44.64 24.92
CA MET A 641 -44.67 43.57 24.21
C MET A 641 -45.33 42.59 25.17
N LYS A 642 -44.72 42.29 26.33
CA LYS A 642 -45.36 41.52 27.41
C LYS A 642 -46.57 42.25 28.01
N ALA A 643 -46.48 43.56 28.21
CA ALA A 643 -47.62 44.36 28.67
C ALA A 643 -48.77 44.32 27.65
N LYS A 644 -48.48 44.58 26.38
CA LYS A 644 -49.47 44.47 25.28
C LYS A 644 -50.02 43.06 25.14
N TYR A 645 -49.21 42.02 25.35
CA TYR A 645 -49.67 40.63 25.34
C TYR A 645 -50.64 40.35 26.50
N LEU A 646 -50.35 40.87 27.71
CA LEU A 646 -51.25 40.75 28.86
C LEU A 646 -52.56 41.54 28.64
N GLU A 647 -52.50 42.73 28.05
CA GLU A 647 -53.68 43.49 27.64
C GLU A 647 -54.52 42.71 26.63
N LEU A 648 -53.90 42.17 25.56
CA LEU A 648 -54.59 41.33 24.57
C LEU A 648 -55.17 40.05 25.19
N GLN A 649 -54.47 39.42 26.14
CA GLN A 649 -54.94 38.26 26.88
C GLN A 649 -56.18 38.60 27.71
N HIS A 650 -56.19 39.77 28.39
CA HIS A 650 -57.34 40.28 29.12
C HIS A 650 -58.51 40.65 28.21
N GLU A 651 -58.25 41.23 27.02
CA GLU A 651 -59.28 41.50 26.01
C GLU A 651 -59.86 40.22 25.42
N MET A 652 -59.04 39.19 25.17
CA MET A 652 -59.51 37.87 24.74
C MET A 652 -60.36 37.20 25.82
N ASP A 653 -59.96 37.26 27.09
CA ASP A 653 -60.76 36.73 28.21
C ASP A 653 -62.07 37.52 28.41
N ALA A 654 -62.06 38.83 28.16
CA ALA A 654 -63.26 39.66 28.22
C ALA A 654 -64.23 39.37 27.05
N LEU A 655 -63.70 39.20 25.84
CA LEU A 655 -64.46 38.78 24.65
C LEU A 655 -65.01 37.36 24.83
N GLN A 656 -64.23 36.41 25.36
CA GLN A 656 -64.69 35.06 25.66
C GLN A 656 -65.85 35.10 26.66
N LYS A 657 -65.73 35.89 27.75
CA LYS A 657 -66.83 36.09 28.71
C LYS A 657 -68.06 36.79 28.13
N GLN A 658 -67.91 37.60 27.07
CA GLN A 658 -69.05 38.16 26.32
C GLN A 658 -69.70 37.12 25.40
N VAL A 659 -68.92 36.26 24.76
CA VAL A 659 -69.42 35.13 23.95
C VAL A 659 -70.17 34.14 24.83
N ASP A 660 -69.62 33.77 25.99
CA ASP A 660 -70.26 32.86 26.95
C ASP A 660 -71.53 33.47 27.57
N ARG A 661 -71.62 34.81 27.69
CA ARG A 661 -72.85 35.53 28.06
C ARG A 661 -73.86 35.66 26.91
N GLY A 662 -73.46 35.42 25.67
CA GLY A 662 -74.30 35.51 24.47
C GLY A 662 -74.84 34.17 23.97
N ALA A 663 -74.42 33.04 24.56
CA ALA A 663 -74.85 31.70 24.16
C ALA A 663 -76.09 31.23 24.97
N PRO A 664 -77.24 30.94 24.34
CA PRO A 664 -78.43 30.45 25.04
C PRO A 664 -78.32 28.96 25.38
N SER A 665 -78.70 28.61 26.62
CA SER A 665 -78.80 27.21 27.08
C SER A 665 -80.01 26.49 26.44
N PRO A 666 -79.91 25.18 26.09
CA PRO A 666 -81.00 24.45 25.47
C PRO A 666 -82.00 23.82 26.46
N ALA A 667 -83.23 23.65 25.99
CA ALA A 667 -84.41 23.03 26.64
C ALA A 667 -85.09 23.86 27.76
N ALA A 668 -86.43 23.94 27.85
CA ALA A 668 -87.47 23.14 27.21
C ALA A 668 -88.76 23.93 26.86
N GLY A 669 -89.57 23.39 25.93
CA GLY A 669 -91.01 23.69 25.80
C GLY A 669 -91.42 24.65 24.67
N PRO A 670 -92.20 24.19 23.66
CA PRO A 670 -92.69 25.05 22.58
C PRO A 670 -94.14 25.53 22.76
N LYS A 671 -94.49 26.72 22.26
CA LYS A 671 -95.75 26.99 21.52
C LYS A 671 -95.83 28.39 20.90
N ALA A 672 -96.69 28.49 19.89
CA ALA A 672 -97.23 29.69 19.22
C ALA A 672 -96.28 30.48 18.26
N GLY A 673 -96.64 30.45 16.97
CA GLY A 673 -95.92 31.11 15.88
C GLY A 673 -96.41 32.52 15.52
N GLY A 674 -95.80 33.10 14.48
CA GLY A 674 -96.14 34.44 13.96
C GLY A 674 -95.04 35.05 13.09
N LYS A 675 -95.28 35.08 11.78
CA LYS A 675 -94.40 35.56 10.68
C LYS A 675 -93.89 37.03 10.78
N HIS A 676 -92.64 37.24 10.30
CA HIS A 676 -92.10 38.39 9.50
C HIS A 676 -92.27 39.85 10.04
N GLN A 677 -91.41 40.85 9.73
CA GLN A 677 -90.33 41.00 8.73
C GLN A 677 -89.31 42.10 9.17
N THR A 678 -88.02 41.95 8.80
CA THR A 678 -86.97 42.98 8.44
C THR A 678 -87.06 44.42 8.98
N GLY A 679 -86.02 45.12 9.47
CA GLY A 679 -84.53 44.98 9.44
C GLY A 679 -83.90 46.39 9.21
N PRO A 680 -82.57 46.59 9.04
CA PRO A 680 -81.39 45.83 9.47
C PRO A 680 -80.33 46.69 10.22
N SER A 681 -79.25 46.08 10.72
CA SER A 681 -77.98 46.78 10.96
C SER A 681 -76.81 46.00 10.36
N ALA A 682 -75.90 46.72 9.69
CA ALA A 682 -74.67 46.16 9.15
C ALA A 682 -73.57 46.20 10.23
N TRP A 683 -72.75 45.14 10.30
CA TRP A 683 -71.32 45.13 10.70
C TRP A 683 -70.76 43.69 10.69
N SER A 684 -71.04 42.91 9.64
CA SER A 684 -70.70 41.48 9.53
C SER A 684 -69.83 41.13 8.30
N SER A 685 -68.86 42.00 7.97
CA SER A 685 -67.99 41.85 6.79
C SER A 685 -66.48 41.76 7.08
N GLY A 686 -65.96 42.25 8.21
CA GLY A 686 -64.50 42.33 8.43
C GLY A 686 -63.80 41.02 8.81
N TRP A 687 -64.46 40.13 9.54
CA TRP A 687 -63.76 39.11 10.36
C TRP A 687 -63.59 37.74 9.70
N ARG A 688 -64.04 37.54 8.45
CA ARG A 688 -63.95 36.24 7.74
C ARG A 688 -62.69 36.04 6.89
N LYS A 689 -61.68 36.90 6.99
CA LYS A 689 -60.52 36.91 6.05
C LYS A 689 -59.13 36.54 6.63
N LEU A 690 -58.99 36.28 7.94
CA LEU A 690 -57.70 35.87 8.55
C LEU A 690 -57.62 34.40 8.98
N GLY A 691 -58.75 33.70 9.15
CA GLY A 691 -58.78 32.30 9.59
C GLY A 691 -58.51 31.24 8.51
N ARG A 692 -57.99 31.61 7.32
CA ARG A 692 -57.94 30.71 6.15
C ARG A 692 -56.59 30.64 5.43
N LEU A 693 -55.48 30.81 6.16
CA LEU A 693 -54.12 30.56 5.64
C LEU A 693 -53.27 29.58 6.47
N ALA A 694 -53.88 28.89 7.45
CA ALA A 694 -53.21 27.85 8.24
C ALA A 694 -54.04 26.56 8.22
N LYS A 695 -53.48 25.51 7.57
CA LYS A 695 -53.99 24.13 7.45
C LYS A 695 -55.36 23.95 6.78
N MET A 696 -55.33 23.36 5.59
CA MET A 696 -55.86 21.98 5.43
C MET A 696 -55.14 21.27 4.26
N THR A 697 -54.88 19.99 4.47
CA THR A 697 -54.35 19.03 3.49
C THR A 697 -55.43 18.61 2.49
N GLY A 698 -55.05 18.09 1.32
CA GLY A 698 -55.98 17.39 0.41
C GLY A 698 -56.49 16.06 1.00
N ALA A 699 -57.32 15.29 0.30
CA ALA A 699 -57.94 15.44 -1.03
C ALA A 699 -59.19 14.53 -1.10
N ASP A 700 -60.04 14.68 -2.13
CA ASP A 700 -60.78 13.56 -2.78
C ASP A 700 -61.54 14.05 -4.05
N ALA A 701 -62.03 13.12 -4.88
CA ALA A 701 -62.12 13.29 -6.33
C ALA A 701 -63.48 12.96 -7.03
N ALA A 702 -63.46 13.06 -8.38
CA ALA A 702 -64.47 12.69 -9.40
C ALA A 702 -65.62 13.70 -9.69
N GLY A 703 -65.99 13.98 -10.96
CA GLY A 703 -65.44 13.49 -12.24
C GLY A 703 -66.11 14.11 -13.49
N THR A 704 -65.74 13.59 -14.68
CA THR A 704 -66.03 14.01 -16.10
C THR A 704 -65.28 15.25 -16.61
N ASP A 705 -64.62 15.29 -17.79
CA ASP A 705 -64.07 14.30 -18.77
C ASP A 705 -62.82 14.96 -19.43
N GLY A 706 -61.78 14.29 -19.94
CA GLY A 706 -61.46 12.84 -20.04
C GLY A 706 -60.07 12.56 -20.67
N HIS A 707 -59.80 11.28 -20.97
CA HIS A 707 -58.60 10.67 -21.62
C HIS A 707 -57.32 10.37 -20.76
N VAL A 708 -56.62 9.29 -21.14
CA VAL A 708 -55.86 8.28 -20.32
C VAL A 708 -54.78 7.61 -21.22
N PRO A 709 -53.78 6.74 -20.84
CA PRO A 709 -53.08 6.34 -19.56
C PRO A 709 -51.54 6.67 -19.57
N GLY A 710 -50.63 6.28 -18.63
CA GLY A 710 -50.66 5.46 -17.39
C GLY A 710 -49.27 5.35 -16.68
N ALA A 711 -49.21 4.74 -15.47
CA ALA A 711 -48.02 4.62 -14.56
C ALA A 711 -47.65 3.12 -14.28
N PRO A 712 -46.86 2.64 -13.25
CA PRO A 712 -46.59 3.09 -11.83
C PRO A 712 -45.06 3.16 -11.46
N GLY A 713 -44.54 3.24 -10.21
CA GLY A 713 -45.06 3.58 -8.85
C GLY A 713 -44.23 3.02 -7.65
N GLU A 714 -44.17 3.77 -6.52
CA GLU A 714 -43.93 3.40 -5.08
C GLU A 714 -42.56 2.81 -4.56
N ALA A 715 -42.10 2.99 -3.29
CA ALA A 715 -42.46 3.84 -2.11
C ALA A 715 -41.35 3.82 -0.98
N PRO A 716 -41.36 4.73 0.04
CA PRO A 716 -40.50 4.62 1.25
C PRO A 716 -41.22 4.75 2.63
N ARG A 717 -40.50 4.43 3.74
CA ARG A 717 -40.99 4.29 5.15
C ARG A 717 -40.75 5.53 6.07
N LYS A 718 -41.45 5.58 7.22
CA LYS A 718 -41.47 6.66 8.25
C LYS A 718 -40.26 6.67 9.24
N PRO A 719 -39.92 7.83 9.86
CA PRO A 719 -38.98 7.95 10.98
C PRO A 719 -39.63 8.09 12.39
N ARG A 720 -38.79 8.07 13.44
CA ARG A 720 -39.12 7.86 14.87
C ARG A 720 -39.36 9.16 15.66
N ARG A 721 -39.98 9.05 16.85
CA ARG A 721 -40.18 10.13 17.83
C ARG A 721 -39.31 9.90 19.08
N TRP A 722 -38.54 10.91 19.50
CA TRP A 722 -37.82 10.93 20.78
C TRP A 722 -38.68 11.62 21.87
N ARG A 723 -38.40 11.33 23.15
CA ARG A 723 -39.08 11.91 24.32
C ARG A 723 -38.03 12.21 25.39
N ASN A 724 -37.83 13.49 25.71
CA ASN A 724 -37.06 13.88 26.89
C ASN A 724 -37.99 13.89 28.11
N SER A 725 -37.46 13.53 29.27
CA SER A 725 -37.95 14.02 30.56
C SER A 725 -36.79 14.07 31.54
N ILE A 726 -36.73 15.15 32.32
CA ILE A 726 -35.83 15.31 33.47
C ILE A 726 -36.60 14.85 34.71
N SER A 727 -35.93 14.06 35.54
CA SER A 727 -36.00 13.98 37.01
C SER A 727 -34.75 13.26 37.47
#